data_AF-A0A849ZUX6-F1
#
_entry.id   AF-A0A849ZUX6-F1
#
_cell.length_a   1.000
_cell.length_b   1.000
_cell.length_c   1.000
_cell.angle_alpha   90.00
_cell.angle_beta   90.00
_cell.angle_gamma   90.00
#
_symmetry.space_group_name_H-M   'P 1'
#
loop_
_entity.id
_entity.type
_entity.pdbx_description
1 polymer ?
#
loop_
_entity_poly.entity_id
_entity_poly.type
_entity_poly.pdbx_seq_one_letter_code
_entity_poly.pdbx_strand_id
1 'polypeptide(L)'
;MKFAASLLALSFAAGAAAQEASPEAAASPELVLLPYAFVDENGQIRDESGDGSIWTTFPAHQHATLRVQLSSPEATLPAGPAGSILRRPGAHGVRIFVEAPEGVNVSPAEGFESWETDVNGVFALRVPVPATVGSYPFIFRTSDPEVRTRTLTLSVKSPNWVMWLALAMMGGLALLLTGMTLGSQGLQEAAGPRFREMLHTVTKKPFRGMLAGMAVTFFMQSSTATSVMIVGFVRAGLMTLRQSLGPIFGAAIGTTITVQLIAFNVQAYALPAMAIGYTISLLARRSPKAAAAGRVIFGFGMIFFGLAVMGEAVEPLKDSPAMRGLLQALTSRPVWCLLATAVFTALIHSSGATLGIAITLANQGLLTTAEALPIIFGANIGTTITAILAAVGGTTEGKRVAVAHLLFKIGAVVFFSFWFMPELLVWMAAGTSHAMARWFPGVAIFADTPARQIANADTIMCVISAVLALLFGRGPLEKTVCWLVPQADEEKKERPKFIDVAMLENPTLALGASVREISRMGRFVEEMVRRSQSALEQRDPEILSWLRRRDDKVDAAFSQINEYLTQLTAKQPSREETARAIGYLYVINDLESIGDLVVKMFVPIVDKVIEHDLHFSEEGLHDLHGLHATICDSLTKAMLGLTTPGESDLFEEVIARHEELQAHGRRLHLRHLKRLQEGVQETLETSSVHLDIVNYLLRLHYHVYSIAWTASRGVATHDEMV
;
A
#
# COMPACT_ATOMS: atom_id res chain seq x y z
N MET A 1 40.96 -19.08 1.46
CA MET A 1 41.62 -18.89 0.13
C MET A 1 41.58 -20.13 -0.75
N LYS A 2 42.03 -21.32 -0.31
CA LYS A 2 42.02 -22.52 -1.17
C LYS A 2 40.62 -22.99 -1.62
N PHE A 3 39.60 -22.85 -0.76
CA PHE A 3 38.21 -23.18 -1.11
C PHE A 3 37.59 -22.23 -2.16
N ALA A 4 37.95 -20.94 -2.12
CA ALA A 4 37.50 -19.94 -3.08
C ALA A 4 38.19 -20.07 -4.46
N ALA A 5 39.44 -20.54 -4.47
CA ALA A 5 40.16 -20.85 -5.72
C ALA A 5 39.62 -22.11 -6.42
N SER A 6 39.17 -23.11 -5.66
CA SER A 6 38.53 -24.32 -6.21
C SER A 6 37.17 -24.03 -6.86
N LEU A 7 36.39 -23.09 -6.32
CA LEU A 7 35.11 -22.64 -6.89
C LEU A 7 35.28 -21.82 -8.17
N LEU A 8 36.33 -20.99 -8.26
CA LEU A 8 36.66 -20.22 -9.47
C LEU A 8 37.15 -21.11 -10.63
N ALA A 9 37.84 -22.21 -10.33
CA ALA A 9 38.32 -23.17 -11.35
C ALA A 9 37.19 -24.02 -11.95
N LEU A 10 36.17 -24.38 -11.15
CA LEU A 10 34.99 -25.13 -11.62
C LEU A 10 34.06 -24.27 -12.49
N SER A 11 33.99 -22.96 -12.23
CA SER A 11 33.21 -21.99 -13.02
C SER A 11 33.77 -21.76 -14.44
N PHE A 12 35.10 -21.83 -14.62
CA PHE A 12 35.73 -21.67 -15.94
C PHE A 12 35.68 -22.94 -16.81
N ALA A 13 35.64 -24.13 -16.20
CA ALA A 13 35.57 -25.39 -16.94
C ALA A 13 34.16 -25.68 -17.51
N ALA A 14 33.11 -25.24 -16.83
CA ALA A 14 31.72 -25.44 -17.27
C ALA A 14 31.31 -24.52 -18.45
N GLY A 15 32.01 -23.40 -18.66
CA GLY A 15 31.71 -22.44 -19.73
C GLY A 15 32.27 -22.80 -21.11
N ALA A 16 33.15 -23.79 -21.22
CA ALA A 16 33.86 -24.11 -22.47
C ALA A 16 33.32 -25.36 -23.21
N ALA A 17 32.34 -26.08 -22.66
CA ALA A 17 31.86 -27.35 -23.23
C ALA A 17 30.45 -27.28 -23.87
N ALA A 18 29.86 -26.09 -24.00
CA ALA A 18 28.51 -25.91 -24.52
C ALA A 18 28.51 -25.08 -25.82
N GLN A 19 29.19 -25.56 -26.86
CA GLN A 19 29.03 -25.01 -28.21
C GLN A 19 29.44 -26.04 -29.25
N GLU A 20 28.46 -26.84 -29.69
CA GLU A 20 28.22 -27.27 -31.07
C GLU A 20 27.19 -28.42 -31.07
N ALA A 21 25.95 -28.09 -31.40
CA ALA A 21 24.98 -29.09 -31.83
C ALA A 21 24.15 -28.48 -32.98
N SER A 22 24.53 -28.85 -34.21
CA SER A 22 23.77 -28.65 -35.44
C SER A 22 22.63 -29.69 -35.54
N PRO A 23 21.50 -29.37 -36.18
CA PRO A 23 20.34 -30.25 -36.28
C PRO A 23 20.45 -31.27 -37.44
N GLU A 24 19.59 -32.29 -37.37
CA GLU A 24 19.33 -33.39 -38.35
C GLU A 24 20.19 -34.67 -38.25
N ALA A 25 19.65 -35.70 -37.60
CA ALA A 25 19.87 -37.11 -37.96
C ALA A 25 18.72 -38.00 -37.45
N ALA A 26 18.23 -38.87 -38.33
CA ALA A 26 17.07 -39.75 -38.19
C ALA A 26 17.11 -40.72 -36.98
N ALA A 27 15.92 -41.13 -36.52
CA ALA A 27 15.68 -41.89 -35.29
C ALA A 27 16.37 -43.28 -35.28
N SER A 28 17.25 -43.47 -34.28
CA SER A 28 17.96 -44.72 -33.96
C SER A 28 17.35 -45.39 -32.72
N PRO A 29 17.47 -46.72 -32.51
CA PRO A 29 16.94 -47.41 -31.31
C PRO A 29 17.47 -46.80 -29.99
N GLU A 30 16.57 -46.59 -29.02
CA GLU A 30 16.89 -45.98 -27.72
C GLU A 30 16.63 -46.93 -26.55
N LEU A 31 17.51 -46.87 -25.54
CA LEU A 31 17.21 -47.34 -24.18
C LEU A 31 16.02 -46.54 -23.64
N VAL A 32 14.94 -47.23 -23.27
CA VAL A 32 13.76 -46.64 -22.64
C VAL A 32 13.63 -47.14 -21.21
N LEU A 33 13.39 -46.20 -20.30
CA LEU A 33 13.18 -46.50 -18.90
C LEU A 33 11.76 -47.02 -18.72
N LEU A 34 11.63 -48.22 -18.17
CA LEU A 34 10.34 -48.73 -17.72
C LEU A 34 9.94 -48.00 -16.43
N PRO A 35 8.67 -47.62 -16.27
CA PRO A 35 8.19 -47.15 -14.99
C PRO A 35 8.23 -48.32 -13.97
N TYR A 36 8.83 -48.06 -12.80
CA TYR A 36 8.78 -48.80 -11.52
C TYR A 36 9.77 -49.96 -11.23
N ALA A 37 10.42 -49.90 -10.05
CA ALA A 37 9.97 -50.59 -8.82
C ALA A 37 10.84 -50.24 -7.59
N PHE A 38 10.26 -49.58 -6.57
CA PHE A 38 10.75 -49.61 -5.19
C PHE A 38 9.82 -50.51 -4.37
N VAL A 39 10.40 -51.34 -3.50
CA VAL A 39 9.67 -52.14 -2.51
C VAL A 39 10.06 -51.59 -1.14
N ASP A 40 9.10 -50.99 -0.41
CA ASP A 40 9.24 -50.78 1.03
C ASP A 40 8.73 -52.01 1.80
N GLU A 41 8.96 -52.07 3.10
CA GLU A 41 8.54 -53.21 3.95
C GLU A 41 7.01 -53.40 4.05
N ASN A 42 6.20 -52.49 3.50
CA ASN A 42 4.73 -52.49 3.61
C ASN A 42 3.99 -52.54 2.26
N GLY A 43 4.68 -52.66 1.13
CA GLY A 43 4.09 -52.92 -0.18
C GLY A 43 3.19 -51.81 -0.75
N GLN A 44 3.38 -50.54 -0.36
CA GLN A 44 2.63 -49.43 -0.97
C GLN A 44 3.41 -48.70 -2.07
N ILE A 45 2.79 -48.59 -3.25
CA ILE A 45 3.36 -48.06 -4.50
C ILE A 45 2.82 -46.63 -4.75
N ARG A 46 3.69 -45.65 -5.02
CA ARG A 46 3.30 -44.34 -5.59
C ARG A 46 4.30 -43.79 -6.63
N ASP A 47 3.95 -44.08 -7.89
CA ASP A 47 3.69 -43.21 -9.05
C ASP A 47 4.75 -42.54 -9.99
N GLU A 48 4.29 -42.54 -11.26
CA GLU A 48 4.60 -42.02 -12.61
C GLU A 48 5.51 -40.79 -12.75
N SER A 49 6.54 -40.89 -13.62
CA SER A 49 7.11 -39.66 -14.22
C SER A 49 7.69 -39.78 -15.64
N GLY A 50 7.97 -40.98 -16.18
CA GLY A 50 8.36 -41.13 -17.59
C GLY A 50 9.64 -40.39 -18.05
N ASP A 51 10.33 -39.66 -17.17
CA ASP A 51 11.51 -38.83 -17.49
C ASP A 51 12.84 -39.40 -16.97
N GLY A 52 12.78 -40.52 -16.24
CA GLY A 52 13.96 -41.23 -15.77
C GLY A 52 14.60 -40.69 -14.50
N SER A 53 14.01 -39.69 -13.84
CA SER A 53 14.46 -39.19 -12.54
C SER A 53 13.74 -39.91 -11.40
N ILE A 54 14.51 -40.40 -10.41
CA ILE A 54 13.98 -41.14 -9.25
C ILE A 54 14.24 -40.34 -7.97
N TRP A 55 13.16 -39.97 -7.29
CA TRP A 55 13.18 -39.23 -6.04
C TRP A 55 12.83 -40.16 -4.88
N THR A 56 13.70 -40.27 -3.88
CA THR A 56 13.41 -41.06 -2.68
C THR A 56 14.01 -40.45 -1.42
N THR A 57 13.27 -40.53 -0.31
CA THR A 57 13.70 -40.18 1.05
C THR A 57 13.93 -41.48 1.81
N PHE A 58 15.19 -41.87 1.99
CA PHE A 58 15.54 -43.06 2.76
C PHE A 58 16.43 -42.72 3.96
N PRO A 59 16.30 -43.45 5.08
CA PRO A 59 17.36 -43.53 6.08
C PRO A 59 18.60 -44.20 5.46
N ALA A 60 19.80 -43.85 5.97
CA ALA A 60 21.05 -44.47 5.54
C ALA A 60 20.95 -46.01 5.70
N HIS A 61 21.48 -46.76 4.71
CA HIS A 61 21.55 -48.24 4.65
C HIS A 61 20.42 -48.99 3.92
N GLN A 62 19.88 -48.47 2.81
CA GLN A 62 18.97 -49.24 1.92
C GLN A 62 19.53 -49.36 0.49
N HIS A 63 19.02 -50.33 -0.28
CA HIS A 63 19.35 -50.54 -1.69
C HIS A 63 18.19 -50.08 -2.58
N ALA A 64 18.49 -49.34 -3.64
CA ALA A 64 17.56 -49.02 -4.71
C ALA A 64 17.70 -50.06 -5.84
N THR A 65 16.60 -50.38 -6.53
CA THR A 65 16.62 -51.20 -7.75
C THR A 65 16.29 -50.32 -8.96
N LEU A 66 17.23 -50.19 -9.90
CA LEU A 66 17.04 -49.48 -11.16
C LEU A 66 16.69 -50.49 -12.26
N ARG A 67 15.60 -50.29 -12.99
CA ARG A 67 15.21 -51.13 -14.14
C ARG A 67 15.32 -50.34 -15.44
N VAL A 68 15.84 -50.99 -16.47
CA VAL A 68 16.10 -50.38 -17.78
C VAL A 68 15.61 -51.34 -18.87
N GLN A 69 14.93 -50.85 -19.91
CA GLN A 69 14.46 -51.65 -21.04
C GLN A 69 15.01 -51.14 -22.37
N LEU A 70 15.22 -52.05 -23.32
CA LEU A 70 15.61 -51.70 -24.70
C LEU A 70 14.34 -51.48 -25.56
N SER A 71 14.18 -50.32 -26.21
CA SER A 71 13.04 -50.02 -27.10
C SER A 71 13.45 -49.73 -28.55
N SER A 72 12.50 -49.85 -29.51
CA SER A 72 12.72 -49.71 -30.97
C SER A 72 12.02 -48.45 -31.55
N PRO A 73 12.54 -47.81 -32.63
CA PRO A 73 12.00 -46.56 -33.21
C PRO A 73 10.72 -46.68 -34.06
N GLU A 74 10.20 -47.88 -34.35
CA GLU A 74 9.12 -48.04 -35.37
C GLU A 74 7.68 -48.10 -34.83
N ALA A 75 7.41 -47.78 -33.57
CA ALA A 75 6.03 -47.74 -33.06
C ALA A 75 5.43 -46.33 -33.15
N THR A 76 4.91 -45.95 -34.33
CA THR A 76 3.87 -44.92 -34.40
C THR A 76 2.63 -45.43 -33.67
N LEU A 77 2.17 -44.68 -32.67
CA LEU A 77 0.98 -44.98 -31.85
C LEU A 77 -0.31 -44.80 -32.66
N PRO A 78 -1.20 -45.80 -32.70
CA PRO A 78 -2.63 -45.54 -32.59
C PRO A 78 -3.14 -46.04 -31.23
N ALA A 79 -4.01 -45.25 -30.61
CA ALA A 79 -4.63 -45.57 -29.33
C ALA A 79 -5.41 -46.88 -29.40
N GLY A 80 -4.86 -47.94 -28.78
CA GLY A 80 -5.52 -49.20 -28.48
C GLY A 80 -5.68 -49.37 -26.96
N PRO A 81 -6.59 -50.25 -26.49
CA PRO A 81 -6.94 -50.35 -25.08
C PRO A 81 -5.77 -50.89 -24.23
N ALA A 82 -5.73 -50.42 -22.98
CA ALA A 82 -4.68 -50.62 -22.00
C ALA A 82 -4.16 -52.07 -21.91
N GLY A 83 -2.84 -52.25 -22.05
CA GLY A 83 -2.15 -53.43 -21.52
C GLY A 83 -1.11 -54.14 -22.39
N SER A 84 -0.82 -53.73 -23.63
CA SER A 84 0.15 -54.45 -24.48
C SER A 84 1.39 -53.63 -24.82
N ILE A 85 2.52 -53.93 -24.17
CA ILE A 85 3.86 -53.43 -24.51
C ILE A 85 4.36 -54.21 -25.75
N LEU A 86 4.70 -53.50 -26.83
CA LEU A 86 5.21 -54.07 -28.09
C LEU A 86 6.65 -54.59 -27.95
N ARG A 87 6.93 -55.75 -28.57
CA ARG A 87 8.14 -56.58 -28.43
C ARG A 87 9.14 -56.36 -29.57
N ARG A 88 10.44 -56.49 -29.30
CA ARG A 88 11.47 -56.82 -30.32
C ARG A 88 11.76 -58.34 -30.25
N PRO A 89 11.78 -59.08 -31.36
CA PRO A 89 12.42 -60.39 -31.39
C PRO A 89 13.94 -60.19 -31.28
N GLY A 90 14.58 -60.69 -30.22
CA GLY A 90 16.05 -60.69 -30.09
C GLY A 90 16.69 -59.72 -29.08
N ALA A 91 15.92 -59.06 -28.19
CA ALA A 91 16.48 -58.19 -27.14
C ALA A 91 16.92 -58.94 -25.85
N HIS A 92 16.87 -60.27 -25.84
CA HIS A 92 17.29 -61.14 -24.74
C HIS A 92 18.79 -61.46 -24.87
N GLY A 93 19.54 -61.41 -23.76
CA GLY A 93 20.98 -61.71 -23.78
C GLY A 93 21.88 -60.54 -24.19
N VAL A 94 21.35 -59.31 -24.31
CA VAL A 94 22.16 -58.12 -24.57
C VAL A 94 22.89 -57.74 -23.29
N ARG A 95 24.21 -57.62 -23.35
CA ARG A 95 25.02 -57.29 -22.16
C ARG A 95 24.97 -55.79 -21.89
N ILE A 96 24.66 -55.42 -20.66
CA ILE A 96 24.65 -54.04 -20.17
C ILE A 96 25.90 -53.79 -19.32
N PHE A 97 26.68 -52.79 -19.72
CA PHE A 97 27.80 -52.27 -18.96
C PHE A 97 27.33 -51.04 -18.18
N VAL A 98 27.52 -51.05 -16.87
CA VAL A 98 27.18 -49.93 -15.98
C VAL A 98 28.46 -49.31 -15.44
N GLU A 99 28.68 -48.04 -15.76
CA GLU A 99 29.69 -47.21 -15.13
C GLU A 99 29.04 -46.52 -13.92
N ALA A 100 29.41 -46.96 -12.71
CA ALA A 100 28.94 -46.37 -11.46
C ALA A 100 29.93 -45.30 -10.96
N PRO A 101 29.47 -44.30 -10.19
CA PRO A 101 30.36 -43.32 -9.57
C PRO A 101 31.33 -43.96 -8.58
N GLU A 102 32.52 -43.35 -8.41
CA GLU A 102 33.55 -43.87 -7.50
C GLU A 102 33.01 -44.15 -6.10
N GLY A 103 33.25 -45.36 -5.59
CA GLY A 103 32.81 -45.80 -4.28
C GLY A 103 31.40 -46.42 -4.22
N VAL A 104 30.67 -46.51 -5.35
CA VAL A 104 29.35 -47.15 -5.42
C VAL A 104 29.46 -48.54 -6.06
N ASN A 105 29.39 -49.59 -5.23
CA ASN A 105 29.38 -50.98 -5.71
C ASN A 105 27.97 -51.38 -6.15
N VAL A 106 27.77 -51.53 -7.46
CA VAL A 106 26.51 -51.98 -8.04
C VAL A 106 26.53 -53.49 -8.33
N SER A 107 25.36 -54.13 -8.28
CA SER A 107 25.20 -55.56 -8.56
C SER A 107 23.89 -55.82 -9.31
N PRO A 108 23.74 -56.91 -10.07
CA PRO A 108 22.45 -57.32 -10.62
C PRO A 108 21.40 -57.46 -9.52
N ALA A 109 20.14 -57.08 -9.79
CA ALA A 109 19.05 -57.20 -8.83
C ALA A 109 18.58 -58.66 -8.67
N GLU A 110 17.85 -58.96 -7.60
CA GLU A 110 17.29 -60.31 -7.38
C GLU A 110 16.41 -60.75 -8.57
N GLY A 111 16.67 -61.96 -9.08
CA GLY A 111 16.07 -62.49 -10.31
C GLY A 111 16.89 -62.31 -11.59
N PHE A 112 18.03 -61.60 -11.52
CA PHE A 112 18.99 -61.43 -12.62
C PHE A 112 20.36 -61.98 -12.21
N GLU A 113 20.75 -63.15 -12.75
CA GLU A 113 22.04 -63.78 -12.43
C GLU A 113 23.22 -63.24 -13.28
N SER A 114 22.93 -62.49 -14.35
CA SER A 114 23.89 -61.97 -15.31
C SER A 114 23.68 -60.47 -15.60
N TRP A 115 24.71 -59.81 -16.15
CA TRP A 115 24.62 -58.44 -16.71
C TRP A 115 23.88 -58.41 -18.06
N GLU A 116 22.94 -59.31 -18.27
CA GLU A 116 22.24 -59.50 -19.53
C GLU A 116 20.74 -59.26 -19.35
N THR A 117 20.10 -58.76 -20.40
CA THR A 117 18.65 -58.52 -20.41
C THR A 117 17.84 -59.83 -20.37
N ASP A 118 16.71 -59.81 -19.66
CA ASP A 118 15.76 -60.91 -19.59
C ASP A 118 15.00 -61.14 -20.91
N VAL A 119 14.05 -62.07 -20.89
CA VAL A 119 13.24 -62.46 -22.07
C VAL A 119 12.38 -61.31 -22.62
N ASN A 120 12.22 -60.24 -21.84
CA ASN A 120 11.46 -59.04 -22.17
C ASN A 120 12.37 -57.86 -22.55
N GLY A 121 13.70 -58.06 -22.65
CA GLY A 121 14.66 -57.00 -22.94
C GLY A 121 14.88 -56.03 -21.77
N VAL A 122 14.58 -56.45 -20.54
CA VAL A 122 14.70 -55.66 -19.31
C VAL A 122 15.94 -56.09 -18.54
N PHE A 123 16.63 -55.15 -17.92
CA PHE A 123 17.72 -55.41 -16.98
C PHE A 123 17.48 -54.63 -15.68
N ALA A 124 17.82 -55.24 -14.54
CA ALA A 124 17.65 -54.64 -13.23
C ALA A 124 18.97 -54.59 -12.45
N LEU A 125 19.28 -53.42 -11.89
CA LEU A 125 20.50 -53.12 -11.15
C LEU A 125 20.16 -52.77 -9.70
N ARG A 126 20.78 -53.45 -8.74
CA ARG A 126 20.79 -53.10 -7.33
C ARG A 126 21.90 -52.09 -7.05
N VAL A 127 21.52 -50.92 -6.55
CA VAL A 127 22.41 -49.80 -6.21
C VAL A 127 22.30 -49.51 -4.71
N PRO A 128 23.38 -49.59 -3.92
CA PRO A 128 23.36 -49.11 -2.54
C PRO A 128 23.15 -47.60 -2.53
N VAL A 129 22.20 -47.09 -1.74
CA VAL A 129 21.97 -45.64 -1.62
C VAL A 129 23.20 -45.02 -0.95
N PRO A 130 23.94 -44.12 -1.61
CA PRO A 130 25.12 -43.48 -1.02
C PRO A 130 24.77 -42.74 0.28
N ALA A 131 25.62 -42.83 1.29
CA ALA A 131 25.41 -42.16 2.58
C ALA A 131 25.58 -40.63 2.50
N THR A 132 26.26 -40.14 1.47
CA THR A 132 26.55 -38.73 1.23
C THR A 132 25.49 -38.09 0.33
N VAL A 133 25.02 -36.90 0.69
CA VAL A 133 24.15 -36.08 -0.14
C VAL A 133 24.89 -35.70 -1.43
N GLY A 134 24.26 -35.90 -2.58
CA GLY A 134 24.90 -35.64 -3.87
C GLY A 134 24.15 -36.25 -5.05
N SER A 135 24.64 -35.95 -6.25
CA SER A 135 24.14 -36.52 -7.51
C SER A 135 25.14 -37.54 -8.03
N TYR A 136 24.65 -38.75 -8.29
CA TYR A 136 25.45 -39.92 -8.65
C TYR A 136 25.04 -40.39 -10.05
N PRO A 137 25.80 -40.02 -11.10
CA PRO A 137 25.51 -40.44 -12.47
C PRO A 137 25.92 -41.90 -12.69
N PHE A 138 25.01 -42.69 -13.23
CA PHE A 138 25.21 -44.06 -13.70
C PHE A 138 25.11 -44.05 -15.22
N ILE A 139 26.16 -44.51 -15.89
CA ILE A 139 26.20 -44.54 -17.35
C ILE A 139 25.94 -45.98 -17.81
N PHE A 140 24.89 -46.17 -18.58
CA PHE A 140 24.50 -47.45 -19.16
C PHE A 140 24.97 -47.50 -20.62
N ARG A 141 25.80 -48.50 -20.92
CA ARG A 141 26.23 -48.86 -22.28
C ARG A 141 25.78 -50.27 -22.59
N THR A 142 25.49 -50.58 -23.85
CA THR A 142 25.13 -51.94 -24.27
C THR A 142 26.21 -52.56 -25.14
N SER A 143 26.21 -53.87 -25.28
CA SER A 143 27.06 -54.58 -26.25
C SER A 143 26.62 -54.40 -27.71
N ASP A 144 25.44 -53.83 -27.96
CA ASP A 144 24.93 -53.52 -29.30
C ASP A 144 25.39 -52.10 -29.70
N PRO A 145 26.24 -51.95 -30.74
CA PRO A 145 26.80 -50.67 -31.15
C PRO A 145 25.76 -49.68 -31.71
N GLU A 146 24.56 -50.14 -32.07
CA GLU A 146 23.48 -49.26 -32.55
C GLU A 146 22.71 -48.55 -31.42
N VAL A 147 22.89 -48.98 -30.17
CA VAL A 147 22.13 -48.48 -29.01
C VAL A 147 22.91 -47.40 -28.26
N ARG A 148 22.34 -46.19 -28.19
CA ARG A 148 22.97 -45.02 -27.56
C ARG A 148 23.19 -45.20 -26.05
N THR A 149 24.31 -44.64 -25.57
CA THR A 149 24.63 -44.56 -24.13
C THR A 149 23.57 -43.69 -23.41
N ARG A 150 23.10 -44.11 -22.24
CA ARG A 150 22.17 -43.34 -21.40
C ARG A 150 22.76 -43.11 -20.01
N THR A 151 22.63 -41.90 -19.48
CA THR A 151 23.05 -41.55 -18.12
C THR A 151 21.83 -41.39 -17.22
N LEU A 152 21.83 -42.06 -16.06
CA LEU A 152 20.83 -41.89 -15.00
C LEU A 152 21.49 -41.24 -13.79
N THR A 153 20.90 -40.19 -13.24
CA THR A 153 21.46 -39.53 -12.05
C THR A 153 20.61 -39.88 -10.84
N LEU A 154 21.20 -40.58 -9.86
CA LEU A 154 20.60 -40.78 -8.54
C LEU A 154 20.92 -39.56 -7.68
N SER A 155 19.91 -38.80 -7.26
CA SER A 155 20.11 -37.66 -6.34
C SER A 155 19.72 -38.04 -4.92
N VAL A 156 20.72 -38.17 -4.05
CA VAL A 156 20.53 -38.37 -2.61
C VAL A 156 20.42 -37.01 -1.94
N LYS A 157 19.26 -36.69 -1.36
CA LYS A 157 19.00 -35.46 -0.60
C LYS A 157 19.02 -35.72 0.91
N SER A 158 19.36 -34.71 1.70
CA SER A 158 19.30 -34.83 3.17
C SER A 158 17.85 -35.02 3.63
N PRO A 159 17.57 -35.73 4.73
CA PRO A 159 16.20 -35.91 5.23
C PRO A 159 15.47 -34.58 5.49
N ASN A 160 16.24 -33.53 5.81
CA ASN A 160 15.74 -32.20 6.15
C ASN A 160 15.85 -31.20 4.98
N TRP A 161 15.97 -31.67 3.73
CA TRP A 161 16.18 -30.80 2.57
C TRP A 161 15.05 -29.77 2.38
N VAL A 162 13.80 -30.12 2.70
CA VAL A 162 12.65 -29.20 2.65
C VAL A 162 12.79 -28.08 3.68
N MET A 163 13.29 -28.40 4.87
CA MET A 163 13.56 -27.41 5.92
C MET A 163 14.67 -26.45 5.46
N TRP A 164 15.76 -26.97 4.88
CA TRP A 164 16.84 -26.13 4.33
C TRP A 164 16.39 -25.26 3.16
N LEU A 165 15.54 -25.79 2.28
CA LEU A 165 14.87 -25.02 1.23
C LEU A 165 14.07 -23.85 1.83
N ALA A 166 13.21 -24.13 2.80
CA ALA A 166 12.40 -23.10 3.46
C ALA A 166 13.26 -22.05 4.15
N LEU A 167 14.30 -22.46 4.89
CA LEU A 167 15.24 -21.55 5.55
C LEU A 167 16.04 -20.70 4.56
N ALA A 168 16.51 -21.29 3.46
CA ALA A 168 17.23 -20.56 2.42
C ALA A 168 16.30 -19.56 1.70
N MET A 169 15.04 -19.94 1.46
CA MET A 169 14.03 -19.06 0.89
C MET A 169 13.70 -17.89 1.81
N MET A 170 13.47 -18.15 3.10
CA MET A 170 13.21 -17.12 4.10
C MET A 170 14.43 -16.21 4.32
N GLY A 171 15.63 -16.79 4.41
CA GLY A 171 16.88 -16.06 4.58
C GLY A 171 17.21 -15.19 3.36
N GLY A 172 17.09 -15.73 2.16
CA GLY A 172 17.27 -14.99 0.91
C GLY A 172 16.24 -13.87 0.74
N LEU A 173 14.98 -14.11 1.11
CA LEU A 173 13.94 -13.08 1.14
C LEU A 173 14.25 -11.99 2.18
N ALA A 174 14.72 -12.36 3.38
CA ALA A 174 15.11 -11.41 4.41
C ALA A 174 16.29 -10.53 3.97
N LEU A 175 17.30 -11.12 3.31
CA LEU A 175 18.41 -10.39 2.69
C LEU A 175 17.92 -9.41 1.62
N LEU A 176 17.01 -9.87 0.75
CA LEU A 176 16.41 -9.05 -0.30
C LEU A 176 15.65 -7.86 0.28
N LEU A 177 14.76 -8.08 1.25
CA LEU A 177 13.98 -7.03 1.91
C LEU A 177 14.87 -6.05 2.68
N THR A 178 15.90 -6.57 3.36
CA THR A 178 16.90 -5.73 4.06
C THR A 178 17.69 -4.87 3.07
N GLY A 179 18.10 -5.46 1.95
CA GLY A 179 18.81 -4.75 0.89
C GLY A 179 17.97 -3.65 0.26
N MET A 180 16.67 -3.90 0.00
CA MET A 180 15.72 -2.89 -0.45
C MET A 180 15.57 -1.75 0.57
N THR A 181 15.49 -2.07 1.86
CA THR A 181 15.33 -1.08 2.93
C THR A 181 16.56 -0.18 3.06
N LEU A 182 17.76 -0.77 3.10
CA LEU A 182 19.02 -0.02 3.18
C LEU A 182 19.28 0.79 1.90
N GLY A 183 18.94 0.23 0.74
CA GLY A 183 19.01 0.92 -0.54
C GLY A 183 18.11 2.15 -0.57
N SER A 184 16.84 2.00 -0.16
CA SER A 184 15.88 3.10 -0.05
C SER A 184 16.36 4.21 0.89
N GLN A 185 16.81 3.85 2.10
CA GLN A 185 17.32 4.83 3.07
C GLN A 185 18.54 5.58 2.52
N GLY A 186 19.49 4.86 1.90
CA GLY A 186 20.64 5.47 1.25
C GLY A 186 20.25 6.41 0.12
N LEU A 187 19.24 6.06 -0.69
CA LEU A 187 18.78 6.90 -1.79
C LEU A 187 18.06 8.16 -1.30
N GLN A 188 17.25 8.03 -0.24
CA GLN A 188 16.59 9.16 0.44
C GLN A 188 17.60 10.14 1.05
N GLU A 189 18.61 9.62 1.75
CA GLU A 189 19.66 10.45 2.36
C GLU A 189 20.57 11.11 1.31
N ALA A 190 20.87 10.41 0.22
CA ALA A 190 21.62 10.97 -0.89
C ALA A 190 20.86 12.12 -1.59
N ALA A 191 19.52 12.02 -1.66
CA ALA A 191 18.65 13.04 -2.24
C ALA A 191 18.55 14.31 -1.38
N GLY A 192 18.66 14.20 -0.04
CA GLY A 192 18.79 15.35 0.87
C GLY A 192 17.60 16.33 0.83
N PRO A 193 17.83 17.66 0.87
CA PRO A 193 16.75 18.67 0.92
C PRO A 193 15.78 18.63 -0.27
N ARG A 194 16.25 18.19 -1.45
CA ARG A 194 15.42 18.06 -2.67
C ARG A 194 14.29 17.04 -2.50
N PHE A 195 14.50 16.03 -1.65
CA PHE A 195 13.45 15.08 -1.29
C PHE A 195 12.28 15.79 -0.61
N ARG A 196 12.55 16.68 0.36
CA ARG A 196 11.52 17.47 1.05
C ARG A 196 10.80 18.42 0.08
N GLU A 197 11.54 19.02 -0.86
CA GLU A 197 10.98 19.92 -1.87
C GLU A 197 10.01 19.21 -2.85
N MET A 198 10.32 17.96 -3.23
CA MET A 198 9.42 17.11 -4.03
C MET A 198 8.12 16.76 -3.29
N LEU A 199 8.16 16.64 -1.95
CA LEU A 199 6.95 16.45 -1.14
C LEU A 199 6.05 17.69 -1.14
N HIS A 200 6.65 18.89 -1.23
CA HIS A 200 5.90 20.15 -1.35
C HIS A 200 5.35 20.42 -2.75
N THR A 201 5.86 19.74 -3.80
CA THR A 201 5.42 19.96 -5.18
C THR A 201 4.19 19.11 -5.55
N VAL A 202 3.13 19.18 -4.73
CA VAL A 202 1.80 18.74 -5.16
C VAL A 202 1.26 19.79 -6.12
N THR A 203 1.54 19.58 -7.40
CA THR A 203 1.39 20.58 -8.44
C THR A 203 -0.05 20.68 -8.92
N LYS A 204 -0.52 21.91 -9.19
CA LYS A 204 -1.84 22.23 -9.78
C LYS A 204 -2.12 21.51 -11.11
N LYS A 205 -1.10 20.91 -11.77
CA LYS A 205 -1.22 20.20 -13.05
C LYS A 205 -1.09 18.67 -12.86
N PRO A 206 -2.06 17.88 -13.34
CA PRO A 206 -2.10 16.41 -13.19
C PRO A 206 -0.84 15.67 -13.64
N PHE A 207 -0.26 16.07 -14.79
CA PHE A 207 0.97 15.46 -15.31
C PHE A 207 2.19 15.69 -14.41
N ARG A 208 2.31 16.90 -13.85
CA ARG A 208 3.39 17.20 -12.89
C ARG A 208 3.20 16.44 -11.58
N GLY A 209 1.94 16.23 -11.16
CA GLY A 209 1.63 15.36 -10.02
C GLY A 209 2.07 13.91 -10.26
N MET A 210 1.86 13.39 -11.47
CA MET A 210 2.35 12.06 -11.86
C MET A 210 3.88 11.97 -11.84
N LEU A 211 4.59 12.96 -12.39
CA LEU A 211 6.05 12.98 -12.30
C LEU A 211 6.55 13.07 -10.86
N ALA A 212 5.88 13.84 -10.00
CA ALA A 212 6.21 13.93 -8.58
C ALA A 212 6.02 12.58 -7.87
N GLY A 213 4.89 11.90 -8.07
CA GLY A 213 4.64 10.58 -7.48
C GLY A 213 5.63 9.51 -7.96
N MET A 214 6.02 9.58 -9.24
CA MET A 214 7.07 8.72 -9.82
C MET A 214 8.42 8.98 -9.16
N ALA A 215 8.82 10.25 -9.03
CA ALA A 215 10.08 10.61 -8.40
C ALA A 215 10.12 10.23 -6.91
N VAL A 216 9.07 10.57 -6.14
CA VAL A 216 8.96 10.20 -4.73
C VAL A 216 9.07 8.69 -4.56
N THR A 217 8.32 7.92 -5.34
CA THR A 217 8.35 6.46 -5.23
C THR A 217 9.68 5.87 -5.68
N PHE A 218 10.32 6.43 -6.70
CA PHE A 218 11.66 6.04 -7.11
C PHE A 218 12.66 6.23 -5.96
N PHE A 219 12.67 7.39 -5.30
CA PHE A 219 13.60 7.64 -4.19
C PHE A 219 13.25 6.82 -2.95
N MET A 220 11.97 6.63 -2.66
CA MET A 220 11.52 5.81 -1.54
C MET A 220 11.59 4.31 -1.81
N GLN A 221 11.72 3.88 -3.06
CA GLN A 221 11.64 2.48 -3.50
C GLN A 221 10.41 1.72 -2.96
N SER A 222 9.37 2.45 -2.57
CA SER A 222 8.22 1.91 -1.85
C SER A 222 6.97 2.71 -2.22
N SER A 223 6.16 2.17 -3.13
CA SER A 223 4.83 2.74 -3.44
C SER A 223 3.88 2.64 -2.27
N THR A 224 4.09 1.67 -1.37
CA THR A 224 3.41 1.58 -0.08
C THR A 224 3.58 2.86 0.71
N ALA A 225 4.82 3.32 0.92
CA ALA A 225 5.09 4.53 1.67
C ALA A 225 4.53 5.78 0.98
N THR A 226 4.66 5.88 -0.36
CA THR A 226 4.05 6.97 -1.13
C THR A 226 2.52 6.99 -1.01
N SER A 227 1.88 5.83 -1.06
CA SER A 227 0.41 5.73 -0.99
C SER A 227 -0.12 6.09 0.39
N VAL A 228 0.54 5.61 1.46
CA VAL A 228 0.22 5.97 2.85
C VAL A 228 0.35 7.48 3.05
N MET A 229 1.41 8.08 2.52
CA MET A 229 1.64 9.52 2.60
C MET A 229 0.56 10.33 1.86
N ILE A 230 0.18 9.91 0.64
CA ILE A 230 -0.88 10.57 -0.13
C ILE A 230 -2.23 10.49 0.62
N VAL A 231 -2.57 9.31 1.17
CA VAL A 231 -3.76 9.15 2.02
C VAL A 231 -3.68 10.08 3.23
N GLY A 232 -2.52 10.17 3.88
CA GLY A 232 -2.27 11.06 5.01
C GLY A 232 -2.44 12.55 4.68
N PHE A 233 -1.93 13.01 3.53
CA PHE A 233 -2.07 14.40 3.09
C PHE A 233 -3.52 14.76 2.73
N VAL A 234 -4.26 13.84 2.10
CA VAL A 234 -5.68 14.04 1.83
C VAL A 234 -6.50 14.05 3.13
N ARG A 235 -6.16 13.16 4.07
CA ARG A 235 -6.76 13.17 5.41
C ARG A 235 -6.51 14.48 6.16
N ALA A 236 -5.33 15.07 6.02
CA ALA A 236 -4.95 16.34 6.63
C ALA A 236 -5.51 17.57 5.90
N GLY A 237 -6.31 17.41 4.84
CA GLY A 237 -6.87 18.52 4.05
C GLY A 237 -5.84 19.23 3.16
N LEU A 238 -4.59 18.78 3.13
CA LEU A 238 -3.50 19.37 2.34
C LEU A 238 -3.63 19.06 0.84
N MET A 239 -4.42 18.04 0.49
CA MET A 239 -4.66 17.60 -0.89
C MET A 239 -6.11 17.18 -1.09
N THR A 240 -6.66 17.45 -2.27
CA THR A 240 -7.94 16.88 -2.69
C THR A 240 -7.76 15.50 -3.33
N LEU A 241 -8.83 14.68 -3.36
CA LEU A 241 -8.86 13.42 -4.11
C LEU A 241 -8.33 13.60 -5.54
N ARG A 242 -8.82 14.63 -6.25
CA ARG A 242 -8.45 14.88 -7.65
C ARG A 242 -6.96 15.22 -7.83
N GLN A 243 -6.38 15.95 -6.87
CA GLN A 243 -4.94 16.24 -6.87
C GLN A 243 -4.10 15.00 -6.54
N SER A 244 -4.64 14.06 -5.75
CA SER A 244 -3.95 12.83 -5.35
C SER A 244 -3.81 11.79 -6.48
N LEU A 245 -4.72 11.79 -7.47
CA LEU A 245 -4.72 10.79 -8.55
C LEU A 245 -3.45 10.81 -9.38
N GLY A 246 -2.93 12.00 -9.71
CA GLY A 246 -1.67 12.13 -10.46
C GLY A 246 -0.51 11.43 -9.75
N PRO A 247 -0.16 11.83 -8.51
CA PRO A 247 0.84 11.15 -7.72
C PRO A 247 0.65 9.64 -7.55
N ILE A 248 -0.59 9.14 -7.41
CA ILE A 248 -0.88 7.69 -7.36
C ILE A 248 -0.45 7.00 -8.66
N PHE A 249 -0.81 7.55 -9.83
CA PHE A 249 -0.42 6.98 -11.12
C PHE A 249 1.10 7.02 -11.30
N GLY A 250 1.73 8.10 -10.84
CA GLY A 250 3.17 8.25 -10.82
C GLY A 250 3.87 7.19 -9.98
N ALA A 251 3.33 6.92 -8.78
CA ALA A 251 3.89 5.92 -7.87
C ALA A 251 3.92 4.51 -8.47
N ALA A 252 2.93 4.17 -9.29
CA ALA A 252 2.94 2.91 -10.02
C ALA A 252 4.14 2.81 -10.98
N ILE A 253 4.45 3.87 -11.71
CA ILE A 253 5.64 3.92 -12.58
C ILE A 253 6.93 3.85 -11.73
N GLY A 254 7.01 4.59 -10.63
CA GLY A 254 8.23 4.62 -9.80
C GLY A 254 8.58 3.26 -9.19
N THR A 255 7.59 2.40 -8.92
CA THR A 255 7.79 1.06 -8.33
C THR A 255 8.53 0.10 -9.26
N THR A 256 8.39 0.28 -10.58
CA THR A 256 8.94 -0.65 -11.57
C THR A 256 10.47 -0.61 -11.58
N ILE A 257 11.06 0.47 -11.09
CA ILE A 257 12.52 0.65 -11.04
C ILE A 257 13.16 -0.41 -10.15
N THR A 258 12.52 -0.78 -9.04
CA THR A 258 13.01 -1.86 -8.16
C THR A 258 13.09 -3.20 -8.91
N VAL A 259 12.05 -3.52 -9.68
CA VAL A 259 11.96 -4.77 -10.47
C VAL A 259 12.99 -4.76 -11.61
N GLN A 260 13.16 -3.61 -12.27
CA GLN A 260 14.17 -3.41 -13.30
C GLN A 260 15.58 -3.59 -12.77
N LEU A 261 15.86 -3.07 -11.57
CA LEU A 261 17.15 -3.23 -10.91
C LEU A 261 17.44 -4.70 -10.58
N ILE A 262 16.44 -5.44 -10.09
CA ILE A 262 16.54 -6.89 -9.84
C ILE A 262 16.84 -7.67 -11.13
N ALA A 263 16.18 -7.30 -12.24
CA ALA A 263 16.27 -8.03 -13.49
C ALA A 263 17.61 -7.91 -14.25
N PHE A 264 18.52 -7.02 -13.85
CA PHE A 264 19.84 -6.89 -14.49
C PHE A 264 20.78 -8.08 -14.28
N ASN A 265 20.36 -9.11 -13.52
CA ASN A 265 21.07 -10.37 -13.29
C ASN A 265 22.57 -10.20 -12.98
N VAL A 266 22.89 -9.26 -12.09
CA VAL A 266 24.27 -8.94 -11.65
C VAL A 266 24.66 -9.72 -10.38
N GLN A 267 24.18 -10.96 -10.26
CA GLN A 267 24.43 -11.82 -9.09
C GLN A 267 25.93 -12.01 -8.81
N ALA A 268 26.75 -12.11 -9.85
CA ALA A 268 28.21 -12.22 -9.74
C ALA A 268 28.86 -11.01 -9.04
N TYR A 269 28.22 -9.84 -9.07
CA TYR A 269 28.72 -8.62 -8.45
C TYR A 269 28.13 -8.38 -7.05
N ALA A 270 27.29 -9.28 -6.54
CA ALA A 270 26.65 -9.13 -5.24
C ALA A 270 27.67 -8.98 -4.09
N LEU A 271 28.61 -9.93 -3.95
CA LEU A 271 29.62 -9.90 -2.90
C LEU A 271 30.60 -8.72 -3.03
N PRO A 272 31.15 -8.40 -4.22
CA PRO A 272 31.94 -7.18 -4.40
C PRO A 272 31.16 -5.91 -4.04
N ALA A 273 29.90 -5.78 -4.46
CA ALA A 273 29.06 -4.63 -4.14
C ALA A 273 28.81 -4.52 -2.62
N MET A 274 28.56 -5.64 -1.93
CA MET A 274 28.44 -5.66 -0.48
C MET A 274 29.74 -5.20 0.20
N ALA A 275 30.89 -5.76 -0.19
CA ALA A 275 32.17 -5.40 0.40
C ALA A 275 32.51 -3.93 0.20
N ILE A 276 32.39 -3.43 -1.04
CA ILE A 276 32.67 -2.04 -1.41
C ILE A 276 31.68 -1.10 -0.73
N GLY A 277 30.37 -1.39 -0.84
CA GLY A 277 29.31 -0.55 -0.26
C GLY A 277 29.43 -0.43 1.25
N TYR A 278 29.65 -1.54 1.95
CA TYR A 278 29.85 -1.53 3.41
C TYR A 278 31.10 -0.72 3.77
N THR A 279 32.21 -0.94 3.06
CA THR A 279 33.47 -0.22 3.29
C THR A 279 33.31 1.28 3.08
N ILE A 280 32.67 1.71 1.98
CA ILE A 280 32.37 3.13 1.73
C ILE A 280 31.48 3.69 2.84
N SER A 281 30.42 2.96 3.24
CA SER A 281 29.51 3.42 4.29
C SER A 281 30.22 3.61 5.65
N LEU A 282 31.24 2.79 5.93
CA LEU A 282 31.97 2.81 7.19
C LEU A 282 33.12 3.84 7.21
N LEU A 283 33.82 4.03 6.08
CA LEU A 283 34.95 4.96 5.97
C LEU A 283 34.52 6.40 5.68
N ALA A 284 33.40 6.58 4.96
CA ALA A 284 32.91 7.90 4.58
C ALA A 284 32.11 8.62 5.68
N ARG A 285 32.36 8.33 6.97
CA ARG A 285 31.65 8.93 8.12
C ARG A 285 31.66 10.47 8.14
N ARG A 286 32.68 11.09 7.52
CA ARG A 286 32.79 12.55 7.40
C ARG A 286 32.02 13.17 6.22
N SER A 287 31.47 12.35 5.32
CA SER A 287 30.67 12.80 4.17
C SER A 287 29.33 12.05 4.14
N PRO A 288 28.23 12.65 4.61
CA PRO A 288 26.94 11.97 4.70
C PRO A 288 26.44 11.48 3.32
N LYS A 289 26.73 12.23 2.25
CA LYS A 289 26.38 11.81 0.87
C LYS A 289 27.13 10.57 0.42
N ALA A 290 28.43 10.48 0.72
CA ALA A 290 29.23 9.31 0.35
C ALA A 290 28.86 8.09 1.22
N ALA A 291 28.57 8.29 2.51
CA ALA A 291 28.06 7.23 3.37
C ALA A 291 26.69 6.71 2.91
N ALA A 292 25.81 7.61 2.43
CA ALA A 292 24.53 7.26 1.83
C ALA A 292 24.72 6.45 0.52
N ALA A 293 25.62 6.88 -0.37
CA ALA A 293 25.97 6.13 -1.57
C ALA A 293 26.53 4.73 -1.26
N GLY A 294 27.37 4.60 -0.22
CA GLY A 294 27.84 3.31 0.27
C GLY A 294 26.70 2.38 0.72
N ARG A 295 25.71 2.92 1.45
CA ARG A 295 24.50 2.17 1.84
C ARG A 295 23.65 1.73 0.66
N VAL A 296 23.53 2.57 -0.38
CA VAL A 296 22.85 2.19 -1.64
C VAL A 296 23.55 0.99 -2.29
N ILE A 297 24.87 1.05 -2.45
CA ILE A 297 25.66 -0.02 -3.08
C ILE A 297 25.58 -1.31 -2.25
N PHE A 298 25.68 -1.19 -0.91
CA PHE A 298 25.55 -2.33 0.00
C PHE A 298 24.17 -2.96 -0.09
N GLY A 299 23.11 -2.14 -0.10
CA GLY A 299 21.73 -2.58 -0.24
C GLY A 299 21.50 -3.35 -1.54
N PHE A 300 22.02 -2.84 -2.67
CA PHE A 300 21.96 -3.58 -3.95
C PHE A 300 22.70 -4.91 -3.91
N GLY A 301 23.90 -4.93 -3.31
CA GLY A 301 24.63 -6.18 -3.11
C GLY A 301 23.84 -7.22 -2.31
N MET A 302 23.16 -6.80 -1.24
CA MET A 302 22.27 -7.64 -0.44
C MET A 302 21.05 -8.16 -1.21
N ILE A 303 20.45 -7.32 -2.08
CA ILE A 303 19.35 -7.75 -2.96
C ILE A 303 19.82 -8.88 -3.88
N PHE A 304 20.93 -8.68 -4.58
CA PHE A 304 21.46 -9.69 -5.52
C PHE A 304 21.93 -10.95 -4.81
N PHE A 305 22.53 -10.82 -3.64
CA PHE A 305 22.94 -11.98 -2.84
C PHE A 305 21.72 -12.76 -2.33
N GLY A 306 20.67 -12.08 -1.87
CA GLY A 306 19.41 -12.70 -1.49
C GLY A 306 18.77 -13.48 -2.65
N LEU A 307 18.76 -12.90 -3.86
CA LEU A 307 18.27 -13.58 -5.07
C LEU A 307 19.10 -14.81 -5.44
N ALA A 308 20.43 -14.75 -5.28
CA ALA A 308 21.31 -15.88 -5.53
C ALA A 308 21.04 -17.03 -4.55
N VAL A 309 20.96 -16.74 -3.24
CA VAL A 309 20.61 -17.73 -2.20
C VAL A 309 19.25 -18.39 -2.49
N MET A 310 18.26 -17.59 -2.89
CA MET A 310 16.95 -18.12 -3.29
C MET A 310 17.04 -18.99 -4.54
N GLY A 311 17.83 -18.58 -5.54
CA GLY A 311 18.03 -19.30 -6.79
C GLY A 311 18.68 -20.66 -6.58
N GLU A 312 19.77 -20.72 -5.81
CA GLU A 312 20.43 -21.97 -5.43
C GLU A 312 19.50 -22.91 -4.64
N ALA A 313 18.62 -22.34 -3.80
CA ALA A 313 17.67 -23.14 -3.05
C ALA A 313 16.62 -23.81 -3.94
N VAL A 314 16.14 -23.12 -4.98
CA VAL A 314 15.08 -23.64 -5.88
C VAL A 314 15.61 -24.41 -7.09
N GLU A 315 16.89 -24.31 -7.43
CA GLU A 315 17.52 -25.03 -8.55
C GLU A 315 17.23 -26.55 -8.51
N PRO A 316 17.35 -27.26 -7.37
CA PRO A 316 17.08 -28.71 -7.29
C PRO A 316 15.61 -29.09 -7.47
N LEU A 317 14.70 -28.13 -7.62
CA LEU A 317 13.27 -28.34 -7.84
C LEU A 317 12.92 -28.39 -9.33
N LYS A 318 13.82 -27.93 -10.21
CA LYS A 318 13.65 -27.99 -11.67
C LYS A 318 13.42 -29.40 -12.19
N ASP A 319 14.03 -30.37 -11.54
CA ASP A 319 13.96 -31.79 -11.93
C ASP A 319 12.89 -32.56 -11.17
N SER A 320 12.11 -31.89 -10.31
CA SER A 320 11.05 -32.53 -9.52
C SER A 320 9.73 -32.56 -10.30
N PRO A 321 9.17 -33.75 -10.61
CA PRO A 321 7.85 -33.87 -11.24
C PRO A 321 6.74 -33.23 -10.40
N ALA A 322 6.83 -33.34 -9.06
CA ALA A 322 5.89 -32.72 -8.15
C ALA A 322 5.91 -31.19 -8.23
N MET A 323 7.10 -30.58 -8.35
CA MET A 323 7.21 -29.13 -8.54
C MET A 323 6.69 -28.69 -9.91
N ARG A 324 7.06 -29.41 -10.99
CA ARG A 324 6.54 -29.11 -12.34
C ARG A 324 5.02 -29.23 -12.39
N GLY A 325 4.44 -30.26 -11.76
CA GLY A 325 3.00 -30.45 -11.65
C GLY A 325 2.31 -29.35 -10.83
N LEU A 326 2.91 -28.93 -9.71
CA LEU A 326 2.41 -27.80 -8.90
C LEU A 326 2.45 -26.49 -9.70
N LEU A 327 3.57 -26.19 -10.36
CA LEU A 327 3.72 -25.00 -11.18
C LEU A 327 2.73 -25.01 -12.34
N GLN A 328 2.60 -26.11 -13.07
CA GLN A 328 1.58 -26.25 -14.12
C GLN A 328 0.16 -26.08 -13.59
N ALA A 329 -0.18 -26.65 -12.42
CA ALA A 329 -1.50 -26.48 -11.82
C ALA A 329 -1.79 -25.02 -11.46
N LEU A 330 -0.77 -24.27 -11.04
CA LEU A 330 -0.86 -22.84 -10.76
C LEU A 330 -0.95 -22.02 -12.05
N THR A 331 -0.08 -22.27 -13.03
CA THR A 331 0.04 -21.46 -14.26
C THR A 331 -1.07 -21.75 -15.27
N SER A 332 -1.59 -22.98 -15.32
CA SER A 332 -2.76 -23.35 -16.14
C SER A 332 -4.06 -22.68 -15.71
N ARG A 333 -4.09 -22.08 -14.52
CA ARG A 333 -5.24 -21.35 -13.97
C ARG A 333 -4.86 -19.90 -13.62
N PRO A 334 -4.71 -19.02 -14.63
CA PRO A 334 -4.23 -17.64 -14.45
C PRO A 334 -4.95 -16.85 -13.37
N VAL A 335 -6.28 -16.97 -13.27
CA VAL A 335 -7.07 -16.23 -12.27
C VAL A 335 -6.73 -16.66 -10.85
N TRP A 336 -6.56 -17.96 -10.60
CA TRP A 336 -6.20 -18.48 -9.29
C TRP A 336 -4.76 -18.12 -8.92
N CYS A 337 -3.85 -18.16 -9.89
CA CYS A 337 -2.48 -17.69 -9.72
C CYS A 337 -2.46 -16.20 -9.31
N LEU A 338 -3.20 -15.36 -10.03
CA LEU A 338 -3.34 -13.93 -9.73
C LEU A 338 -3.85 -13.68 -8.32
N LEU A 339 -4.94 -14.37 -7.91
CA LEU A 339 -5.52 -14.20 -6.57
C LEU A 339 -4.55 -14.65 -5.48
N ALA A 340 -3.90 -15.81 -5.66
CA ALA A 340 -2.91 -16.32 -4.73
C ALA A 340 -1.73 -15.35 -4.59
N THR A 341 -1.23 -14.82 -5.70
CA THR A 341 -0.17 -13.81 -5.68
C THR A 341 -0.63 -12.50 -5.06
N ALA A 342 -1.86 -12.05 -5.31
CA ALA A 342 -2.40 -10.83 -4.68
C ALA A 342 -2.45 -10.96 -3.16
N VAL A 343 -2.91 -12.10 -2.63
CA VAL A 343 -2.89 -12.38 -1.19
C VAL A 343 -1.46 -12.43 -0.66
N PHE A 344 -0.57 -13.15 -1.34
CA PHE A 344 0.83 -13.25 -0.94
C PHE A 344 1.52 -11.88 -0.90
N THR A 345 1.36 -11.05 -1.93
CA THR A 345 1.91 -9.69 -1.96
C THR A 345 1.25 -8.80 -0.92
N ALA A 346 -0.04 -8.97 -0.63
CA ALA A 346 -0.71 -8.23 0.43
C ALA A 346 -0.11 -8.54 1.81
N LEU A 347 0.22 -9.81 2.09
CA LEU A 347 0.86 -10.25 3.33
C LEU A 347 2.31 -9.75 3.46
N ILE A 348 3.06 -9.77 2.36
CA ILE A 348 4.45 -9.29 2.34
C ILE A 348 4.54 -7.77 2.25
N HIS A 349 3.47 -7.11 1.79
CA HIS A 349 3.40 -5.67 1.51
C HIS A 349 4.42 -5.16 0.47
N SER A 350 5.00 -6.03 -0.36
CA SER A 350 6.00 -5.69 -1.37
C SER A 350 5.82 -6.45 -2.69
N SER A 351 5.41 -5.73 -3.74
CA SER A 351 5.40 -6.25 -5.11
C SER A 351 6.80 -6.48 -5.65
N GLY A 352 7.78 -5.64 -5.31
CA GLY A 352 9.17 -5.83 -5.70
C GLY A 352 9.76 -7.14 -5.18
N ALA A 353 9.44 -7.52 -3.94
CA ALA A 353 9.86 -8.82 -3.39
C ALA A 353 9.14 -10.00 -4.07
N THR A 354 7.83 -9.86 -4.32
CA THR A 354 7.05 -10.88 -5.03
C THR A 354 7.58 -11.12 -6.44
N LEU A 355 7.84 -10.04 -7.19
CA LEU A 355 8.40 -10.10 -8.53
C LEU A 355 9.87 -10.54 -8.52
N GLY A 356 10.62 -10.26 -7.45
CA GLY A 356 11.94 -10.82 -7.23
C GLY A 356 11.93 -12.35 -7.18
N ILE A 357 10.99 -12.94 -6.44
CA ILE A 357 10.79 -14.40 -6.40
C ILE A 357 10.43 -14.93 -7.79
N ALA A 358 9.50 -14.27 -8.49
CA ALA A 358 9.11 -14.66 -9.86
C ALA A 358 10.31 -14.63 -10.82
N ILE A 359 11.14 -13.60 -10.73
CA ILE A 359 12.39 -13.46 -11.51
C ILE A 359 13.39 -14.57 -11.14
N THR A 360 13.53 -14.91 -9.86
CA THR A 360 14.39 -16.02 -9.43
C THR A 360 13.93 -17.34 -10.03
N LEU A 361 12.63 -17.65 -9.99
CA LEU A 361 12.07 -18.86 -10.60
C LEU A 361 12.26 -18.86 -12.12
N ALA A 362 12.05 -17.72 -12.79
CA ALA A 362 12.25 -17.59 -14.23
C ALA A 362 13.73 -17.77 -14.64
N ASN A 363 14.67 -17.26 -13.85
CA ASN A 363 16.12 -17.47 -14.08
C ASN A 363 16.52 -18.94 -13.96
N GLN A 364 15.81 -19.73 -13.15
CA GLN A 364 16.01 -21.17 -13.05
C GLN A 364 15.27 -21.98 -14.13
N GLY A 365 14.55 -21.30 -15.04
CA GLY A 365 13.75 -21.94 -16.08
C GLY A 365 12.48 -22.61 -15.58
N LEU A 366 12.04 -22.31 -14.34
CA LEU A 366 10.80 -22.83 -13.75
C LEU A 366 9.56 -22.05 -14.19
N LEU A 367 9.73 -20.81 -14.64
CA LEU A 367 8.66 -19.95 -15.13
C LEU A 367 9.03 -19.30 -16.45
N THR A 368 8.12 -19.35 -17.42
CA THR A 368 8.20 -18.53 -18.62
C THR A 368 7.65 -17.13 -18.38
N THR A 369 7.97 -16.18 -19.27
CA THR A 369 7.43 -14.81 -19.23
C THR A 369 5.89 -14.79 -19.25
N ALA A 370 5.26 -15.68 -20.03
CA ALA A 370 3.81 -15.77 -20.12
C ALA A 370 3.19 -16.26 -18.80
N GLU A 371 3.80 -17.26 -18.18
CA GLU A 371 3.36 -17.82 -16.89
C GLU A 371 3.58 -16.85 -15.72
N ALA A 372 4.49 -15.88 -15.87
CA ALA A 372 4.71 -14.83 -14.88
C ALA A 372 3.67 -13.69 -14.93
N LEU A 373 2.90 -13.54 -16.01
CA LEU A 373 1.92 -12.43 -16.13
C LEU A 373 0.87 -12.42 -15.01
N PRO A 374 0.22 -13.55 -14.65
CA PRO A 374 -0.75 -13.56 -13.56
C PRO A 374 -0.11 -13.18 -12.22
N ILE A 375 1.16 -13.53 -12.01
CA ILE A 375 1.95 -13.14 -10.83
C ILE A 375 2.16 -11.62 -10.83
N ILE A 376 2.50 -11.01 -11.97
CA ILE A 376 2.64 -9.55 -12.10
C ILE A 376 1.32 -8.84 -11.78
N PHE A 377 0.21 -9.34 -12.31
CA PHE A 377 -1.12 -8.77 -12.06
C PHE A 377 -1.51 -8.89 -10.58
N GLY A 378 -1.30 -10.06 -9.99
CA GLY A 378 -1.57 -10.31 -8.58
C GLY A 378 -0.74 -9.39 -7.68
N ALA A 379 0.57 -9.27 -7.94
CA ALA A 379 1.46 -8.41 -7.16
C ALA A 379 1.03 -6.94 -7.20
N ASN A 380 0.59 -6.46 -8.36
CA ASN A 380 0.11 -5.10 -8.53
C ASN A 380 -1.18 -4.81 -7.76
N ILE A 381 -2.11 -5.77 -7.70
CA ILE A 381 -3.33 -5.64 -6.88
C ILE A 381 -2.99 -5.76 -5.40
N GLY A 382 -2.21 -6.75 -5.00
CA GLY A 382 -1.89 -7.03 -3.59
C GLY A 382 -1.25 -5.86 -2.86
N THR A 383 -0.40 -5.09 -3.54
CA THR A 383 0.30 -3.93 -2.93
C THR A 383 -0.67 -2.82 -2.46
N THR A 384 -1.89 -2.77 -3.01
CA THR A 384 -2.91 -1.75 -2.68
C THR A 384 -3.48 -1.88 -1.27
N ILE A 385 -3.32 -3.04 -0.62
CA ILE A 385 -3.80 -3.28 0.76
C ILE A 385 -3.27 -2.23 1.73
N THR A 386 -2.07 -1.71 1.48
CA THR A 386 -1.40 -0.74 2.34
C THR A 386 -2.11 0.61 2.38
N ALA A 387 -2.61 1.08 1.24
CA ALA A 387 -3.41 2.29 1.16
C ALA A 387 -4.76 2.12 1.85
N ILE A 388 -5.36 0.92 1.71
CA ILE A 388 -6.62 0.57 2.38
C ILE A 388 -6.42 0.61 3.89
N LEU A 389 -5.40 -0.08 4.41
CA LEU A 389 -5.07 -0.09 5.84
C LEU A 389 -4.78 1.33 6.37
N ALA A 390 -4.08 2.16 5.61
CA ALA A 390 -3.82 3.56 5.99
C ALA A 390 -5.09 4.44 6.04
N ALA A 391 -6.13 4.07 5.29
CA ALA A 391 -7.40 4.79 5.28
C ALA A 391 -8.40 4.26 6.32
N VAL A 392 -8.13 3.12 6.98
CA VAL A 392 -8.98 2.60 8.06
C VAL A 392 -9.03 3.61 9.21
N GLY A 393 -10.23 3.93 9.68
CA GLY A 393 -10.43 4.95 10.72
C GLY A 393 -10.14 6.40 10.29
N GLY A 394 -9.93 6.65 8.99
CA GLY A 394 -9.70 7.99 8.42
C GLY A 394 -10.97 8.66 7.86
N THR A 395 -10.81 9.88 7.33
CA THR A 395 -11.88 10.67 6.67
C THR A 395 -12.40 10.00 5.40
N THR A 396 -13.60 10.40 4.92
CA THR A 396 -14.14 9.88 3.65
C THR A 396 -13.18 10.14 2.50
N GLU A 397 -12.57 11.32 2.42
CA GLU A 397 -11.60 11.64 1.38
C GLU A 397 -10.38 10.72 1.42
N GLY A 398 -9.86 10.37 2.59
CA GLY A 398 -8.78 9.38 2.73
C GLY A 398 -9.19 7.99 2.23
N LYS A 399 -10.41 7.56 2.54
CA LYS A 399 -10.97 6.29 2.03
C LYS A 399 -11.15 6.31 0.52
N ARG A 400 -11.59 7.43 -0.05
CA ARG A 400 -11.73 7.62 -1.50
C ARG A 400 -10.40 7.47 -2.23
N VAL A 401 -9.31 8.02 -1.67
CA VAL A 401 -7.96 7.87 -2.23
C VAL A 401 -7.52 6.40 -2.26
N ALA A 402 -7.74 5.67 -1.17
CA ALA A 402 -7.40 4.25 -1.09
C ALA A 402 -8.20 3.42 -2.11
N VAL A 403 -9.50 3.66 -2.24
CA VAL A 403 -10.36 3.01 -3.24
C VAL A 403 -9.96 3.41 -4.66
N ALA A 404 -9.59 4.67 -4.90
CA ALA A 404 -9.09 5.12 -6.20
C ALA A 404 -7.81 4.38 -6.61
N HIS A 405 -6.88 4.16 -5.67
CA HIS A 405 -5.67 3.39 -5.92
C HIS A 405 -5.98 1.92 -6.25
N LEU A 406 -6.87 1.29 -5.49
CA LEU A 406 -7.31 -0.09 -5.75
C LEU A 406 -7.96 -0.21 -7.14
N LEU A 407 -8.93 0.65 -7.46
CA LEU A 407 -9.64 0.63 -8.75
C LEU A 407 -8.71 0.92 -9.92
N PHE A 408 -7.71 1.80 -9.75
CA PHE A 408 -6.69 2.02 -10.77
C PHE A 408 -5.91 0.74 -11.09
N LYS A 409 -5.45 0.00 -10.07
CA LYS A 409 -4.71 -1.25 -10.27
C LYS A 409 -5.59 -2.38 -10.83
N ILE A 410 -6.82 -2.52 -10.34
CA ILE A 410 -7.80 -3.48 -10.90
C ILE A 410 -8.09 -3.13 -12.37
N GLY A 411 -8.32 -1.85 -12.67
CA GLY A 411 -8.55 -1.37 -14.03
C GLY A 411 -7.39 -1.68 -14.97
N ALA A 412 -6.15 -1.51 -14.51
CA ALA A 412 -4.97 -1.91 -15.27
C ALA A 412 -4.96 -3.42 -15.57
N VAL A 413 -5.19 -4.27 -14.56
CA VAL A 413 -5.23 -5.73 -14.72
C VAL A 413 -6.34 -6.16 -15.69
N VAL A 414 -7.55 -5.61 -15.55
CA VAL A 414 -8.67 -5.91 -16.44
C VAL A 414 -8.36 -5.47 -17.88
N PHE A 415 -7.78 -4.29 -18.05
CA PHE A 415 -7.39 -3.79 -19.37
C PHE A 415 -6.39 -4.74 -20.07
N PHE A 416 -5.33 -5.17 -19.37
CA PHE A 416 -4.32 -6.06 -19.95
C PHE A 416 -4.79 -7.53 -20.06
N SER A 417 -5.70 -7.97 -19.20
CA SER A 417 -6.22 -9.36 -19.25
C SER A 417 -7.27 -9.56 -20.35
N PHE A 418 -8.12 -8.56 -20.61
CA PHE A 418 -9.25 -8.71 -21.55
C PHE A 418 -9.10 -7.88 -22.83
N TRP A 419 -8.65 -6.63 -22.73
CA TRP A 419 -8.69 -5.68 -23.86
C TRP A 419 -7.39 -5.66 -24.67
N PHE A 420 -6.25 -5.80 -24.00
CA PHE A 420 -4.94 -5.63 -24.63
C PHE A 420 -4.23 -6.95 -24.97
N MET A 421 -4.87 -8.11 -24.73
CA MET A 421 -4.35 -9.47 -24.97
C MET A 421 -3.01 -9.79 -24.24
N PRO A 422 -2.95 -10.78 -23.34
CA PRO A 422 -1.72 -11.18 -22.64
C PRO A 422 -0.52 -11.43 -23.58
N GLU A 423 -0.78 -12.01 -24.76
CA GLU A 423 0.24 -12.28 -25.78
C GLU A 423 0.90 -11.01 -26.32
N LEU A 424 0.15 -9.92 -26.50
CA LEU A 424 0.69 -8.64 -26.96
C LEU A 424 1.62 -8.04 -25.89
N LEU A 425 1.26 -8.17 -24.60
CA LEU A 425 2.12 -7.70 -23.51
C LEU A 425 3.44 -8.51 -23.47
N VAL A 426 3.38 -9.84 -23.64
CA VAL A 426 4.58 -10.68 -23.76
C VAL A 426 5.40 -10.26 -24.97
N TRP A 427 4.76 -10.07 -26.13
CA TRP A 427 5.43 -9.65 -27.35
C TRP A 427 6.13 -8.30 -27.19
N MET A 428 5.48 -7.30 -26.57
CA MET A 428 6.08 -6.01 -26.30
C MET A 428 7.26 -6.12 -25.32
N ALA A 429 7.11 -6.93 -24.27
CA ALA A 429 8.16 -7.15 -23.26
C ALA A 429 9.40 -7.84 -23.86
N ALA A 430 9.18 -8.88 -24.67
CA ALA A 430 10.22 -9.59 -25.42
C ALA A 430 10.85 -8.70 -26.49
N GLY A 431 10.05 -7.96 -27.27
CA GLY A 431 10.55 -7.02 -28.28
C GLY A 431 11.42 -5.92 -27.67
N THR A 432 11.03 -5.40 -26.49
CA THR A 432 11.82 -4.40 -25.75
C THR A 432 13.16 -4.97 -25.27
N SER A 433 13.15 -6.22 -24.81
CA SER A 433 14.34 -6.97 -24.38
C SER A 433 15.29 -7.22 -25.56
N HIS A 434 14.76 -7.75 -26.66
CA HIS A 434 15.48 -8.01 -27.90
C HIS A 434 16.07 -6.73 -28.51
N ALA A 435 15.33 -5.62 -28.53
CA ALA A 435 15.80 -4.33 -29.02
C ALA A 435 16.98 -3.81 -28.19
N MET A 436 16.90 -3.91 -26.84
CA MET A 436 18.02 -3.53 -25.97
C MET A 436 19.27 -4.38 -26.23
N ALA A 437 19.13 -5.70 -26.33
CA ALA A 437 20.23 -6.59 -26.65
C ALA A 437 20.89 -6.26 -28.00
N ARG A 438 20.07 -5.85 -28.99
CA ARG A 438 20.53 -5.44 -30.32
C ARG A 438 21.23 -4.08 -30.31
N TRP A 439 20.75 -3.12 -29.52
CA TRP A 439 21.36 -1.78 -29.42
C TRP A 439 22.67 -1.77 -28.63
N PHE A 440 22.83 -2.71 -27.70
CA PHE A 440 24.01 -2.87 -26.86
C PHE A 440 24.61 -4.28 -26.95
N PRO A 441 25.11 -4.68 -28.13
CA PRO A 441 25.67 -6.02 -28.31
C PRO A 441 26.87 -6.25 -27.39
N GLY A 442 26.94 -7.42 -26.76
CA GLY A 442 28.02 -7.81 -25.84
C GLY A 442 27.90 -7.27 -24.41
N VAL A 443 26.86 -6.48 -24.10
CA VAL A 443 26.61 -5.99 -22.75
C VAL A 443 25.67 -6.96 -22.01
N ALA A 444 26.24 -7.84 -21.18
CA ALA A 444 25.51 -8.93 -20.52
C ALA A 444 24.27 -8.50 -19.73
N ILE A 445 24.27 -7.29 -19.15
CA ILE A 445 23.11 -6.75 -18.39
C ILE A 445 21.90 -6.42 -19.29
N PHE A 446 22.09 -6.27 -20.60
CA PHE A 446 21.03 -6.03 -21.58
C PHE A 446 20.67 -7.29 -22.38
N ALA A 447 21.14 -8.47 -21.95
CA ALA A 447 20.82 -9.73 -22.59
C ALA A 447 19.31 -10.03 -22.57
N ASP A 448 18.83 -10.67 -23.64
CA ASP A 448 17.44 -11.09 -23.74
C ASP A 448 17.19 -12.30 -22.83
N THR A 449 16.61 -12.05 -21.65
CA THR A 449 16.39 -13.05 -20.62
C THR A 449 14.95 -12.98 -20.10
N PRO A 450 14.37 -14.10 -19.61
CA PRO A 450 13.05 -14.10 -18.99
C PRO A 450 12.91 -13.07 -17.86
N ALA A 451 13.96 -12.88 -17.06
CA ALA A 451 14.00 -11.85 -16.01
C ALA A 451 13.77 -10.42 -16.56
N ARG A 452 14.48 -10.06 -17.64
CA ARG A 452 14.32 -8.76 -18.30
C ARG A 452 12.93 -8.61 -18.90
N GLN A 453 12.40 -9.67 -19.51
CA GLN A 453 11.04 -9.65 -20.07
C GLN A 453 9.97 -9.47 -18.99
N ILE A 454 10.07 -10.16 -17.85
CA ILE A 454 9.15 -9.99 -16.71
C ILE A 454 9.19 -8.53 -16.20
N ALA A 455 10.39 -7.97 -16.02
CA ALA A 455 10.52 -6.58 -15.58
C ALA A 455 9.99 -5.58 -16.62
N ASN A 456 10.18 -5.85 -17.92
CA ASN A 456 9.64 -5.02 -18.99
C ASN A 456 8.11 -5.10 -19.02
N ALA A 457 7.52 -6.28 -18.82
CA ALA A 457 6.06 -6.44 -18.77
C ALA A 457 5.45 -5.62 -17.63
N ASP A 458 6.02 -5.66 -16.43
CA ASP A 458 5.58 -4.84 -15.29
C ASP A 458 5.73 -3.33 -15.58
N THR A 459 6.87 -2.91 -16.16
CA THR A 459 7.09 -1.51 -16.55
C THR A 459 6.08 -1.04 -17.59
N ILE A 460 5.90 -1.79 -18.67
CA ILE A 460 4.99 -1.46 -19.77
C ILE A 460 3.56 -1.35 -19.23
N MET A 461 3.13 -2.31 -18.41
CA MET A 461 1.82 -2.29 -17.79
C MET A 461 1.62 -1.03 -16.94
N CYS A 462 2.56 -0.71 -16.07
CA CYS A 462 2.47 0.46 -15.19
C CYS A 462 2.50 1.79 -15.96
N VAL A 463 3.35 1.92 -16.98
CA VAL A 463 3.45 3.14 -17.78
C VAL A 463 2.19 3.36 -18.62
N ILE A 464 1.74 2.34 -19.36
CA ILE A 464 0.54 2.46 -20.20
C ILE A 464 -0.69 2.72 -19.34
N SER A 465 -0.88 1.97 -18.24
CA SER A 465 -2.03 2.18 -17.36
C SER A 465 -2.01 3.58 -16.72
N ALA A 466 -0.86 4.06 -16.25
CA ALA A 466 -0.75 5.41 -15.69
C ALA A 466 -1.05 6.51 -16.72
N VAL A 467 -0.54 6.38 -17.95
CA VAL A 467 -0.79 7.34 -19.04
C VAL A 467 -2.27 7.32 -19.45
N LEU A 468 -2.86 6.14 -19.65
CA LEU A 468 -4.28 6.03 -19.99
C LEU A 468 -5.18 6.56 -18.87
N ALA A 469 -4.88 6.25 -17.61
CA ALA A 469 -5.60 6.77 -16.45
C ALA A 469 -5.46 8.29 -16.34
N LEU A 470 -4.29 8.85 -16.66
CA LEU A 470 -4.06 10.28 -16.68
C LEU A 470 -4.83 10.98 -17.80
N LEU A 471 -4.88 10.42 -19.01
CA LEU A 471 -5.52 11.05 -20.16
C LEU A 471 -7.05 10.91 -20.13
N PHE A 472 -7.56 9.72 -19.81
CA PHE A 472 -8.97 9.38 -19.96
C PHE A 472 -9.63 8.96 -18.65
N GLY A 473 -8.87 8.41 -17.71
CA GLY A 473 -9.42 7.76 -16.51
C GLY A 473 -9.74 8.68 -15.33
N ARG A 474 -9.12 9.87 -15.20
CA ARG A 474 -9.26 10.71 -13.98
C ARG A 474 -10.70 11.07 -13.62
N GLY A 475 -11.47 11.59 -14.59
CA GLY A 475 -12.85 12.01 -14.35
C GLY A 475 -13.79 10.83 -14.04
N PRO A 476 -13.81 9.77 -14.87
CA PRO A 476 -14.56 8.56 -14.58
C PRO A 476 -14.19 7.93 -13.23
N LEU A 477 -12.88 7.80 -12.94
CA LEU A 477 -12.39 7.22 -11.70
C LEU A 477 -12.86 8.01 -10.48
N GLU A 478 -12.72 9.34 -10.51
CA GLU A 478 -13.21 10.22 -9.44
C GLU A 478 -14.71 10.04 -9.20
N LYS A 479 -15.52 10.01 -10.26
CA LYS A 479 -16.97 9.79 -10.16
C LYS A 479 -17.32 8.41 -9.57
N THR A 480 -16.69 7.36 -10.07
CA THR A 480 -16.91 5.99 -9.60
C THR A 480 -16.52 5.83 -8.14
N VAL A 481 -15.41 6.45 -7.72
CA VAL A 481 -14.95 6.44 -6.32
C VAL A 481 -15.92 7.20 -5.42
N CYS A 482 -16.38 8.38 -5.82
CA CYS A 482 -17.36 9.15 -5.05
C CYS A 482 -18.73 8.43 -4.96
N TRP A 483 -19.06 7.61 -5.96
CA TRP A 483 -20.25 6.77 -5.95
C TRP A 483 -20.10 5.54 -5.02
N LEU A 484 -18.95 4.86 -5.05
CA LEU A 484 -18.65 3.70 -4.17
C LEU A 484 -18.47 4.10 -2.70
N VAL A 485 -17.86 5.26 -2.45
CA VAL A 485 -17.61 5.81 -1.11
C VAL A 485 -18.34 7.16 -1.01
N PRO A 486 -19.66 7.13 -0.75
CA PRO A 486 -20.44 8.35 -0.56
C PRO A 486 -19.98 9.09 0.70
N GLN A 487 -20.10 10.40 0.68
CA GLN A 487 -19.75 11.24 1.81
C GLN A 487 -20.81 11.07 2.88
N ALA A 488 -20.39 10.73 4.11
CA ALA A 488 -21.30 10.67 5.25
C ALA A 488 -21.95 12.04 5.48
N ASP A 489 -23.23 12.07 5.88
CA ASP A 489 -23.97 13.33 6.07
C ASP A 489 -23.33 14.23 7.15
N GLU A 490 -22.63 13.66 8.12
CA GLU A 490 -21.84 14.41 9.13
C GLU A 490 -20.62 15.15 8.56
N GLU A 491 -20.07 14.70 7.42
CA GLU A 491 -18.93 15.36 6.75
C GLU A 491 -19.36 16.42 5.73
N LYS A 492 -20.66 16.74 5.61
CA LYS A 492 -21.12 17.95 4.92
C LYS A 492 -20.83 19.19 5.77
N LYS A 493 -19.55 19.43 6.13
CA LYS A 493 -19.15 20.75 6.59
C LYS A 493 -19.47 21.72 5.46
N GLU A 494 -20.42 22.63 5.71
CA GLU A 494 -20.76 23.70 4.78
C GLU A 494 -19.46 24.39 4.37
N ARG A 495 -19.14 24.35 3.07
CA ARG A 495 -17.96 25.05 2.54
C ARG A 495 -18.10 26.55 2.82
N PRO A 496 -16.99 27.24 3.07
CA PRO A 496 -17.04 28.69 3.22
C PRO A 496 -17.65 29.30 1.96
N LYS A 497 -18.54 30.27 2.15
CA LYS A 497 -19.32 30.84 1.04
C LYS A 497 -18.64 32.08 0.46
N PHE A 498 -17.86 32.79 1.29
CA PHE A 498 -17.28 34.08 0.93
C PHE A 498 -15.74 34.10 0.95
N ILE A 499 -15.08 33.20 1.68
CA ILE A 499 -13.60 33.15 1.76
C ILE A 499 -13.01 32.11 0.79
N ASP A 500 -11.93 32.51 0.09
CA ASP A 500 -11.14 31.68 -0.83
C ASP A 500 -9.65 31.96 -0.62
N VAL A 501 -8.84 30.90 -0.58
CA VAL A 501 -7.37 30.94 -0.47
C VAL A 501 -6.75 31.81 -1.57
N ALA A 502 -7.36 31.89 -2.76
CA ALA A 502 -6.90 32.76 -3.83
C ALA A 502 -6.93 34.26 -3.47
N MET A 503 -7.82 34.68 -2.57
CA MET A 503 -7.93 36.07 -2.13
C MET A 503 -6.83 36.47 -1.13
N LEU A 504 -6.07 35.50 -0.57
CA LEU A 504 -4.98 35.77 0.37
C LEU A 504 -3.80 36.54 -0.26
N GLU A 505 -3.74 36.67 -1.58
CA GLU A 505 -2.77 37.54 -2.25
C GLU A 505 -3.10 39.04 -2.11
N ASN A 506 -4.33 39.37 -1.73
CA ASN A 506 -4.78 40.74 -1.50
C ASN A 506 -5.41 40.84 -0.10
N PRO A 507 -4.64 41.25 0.92
CA PRO A 507 -5.11 41.27 2.31
C PRO A 507 -6.38 42.08 2.54
N THR A 508 -6.54 43.22 1.86
CA THR A 508 -7.74 44.05 1.98
C THR A 508 -8.99 43.32 1.48
N LEU A 509 -8.91 42.61 0.34
CA LEU A 509 -10.00 41.78 -0.17
C LEU A 509 -10.27 40.57 0.74
N ALA A 510 -9.21 39.92 1.24
CA ALA A 510 -9.32 38.79 2.17
C ALA A 510 -10.04 39.18 3.48
N LEU A 511 -9.72 40.35 4.04
CA LEU A 511 -10.40 40.88 5.23
C LEU A 511 -11.87 41.20 4.95
N GLY A 512 -12.18 41.81 3.80
CA GLY A 512 -13.57 42.08 3.40
C GLY A 512 -14.39 40.79 3.22
N ALA A 513 -13.80 39.75 2.65
CA ALA A 513 -14.41 38.42 2.53
C ALA A 513 -14.62 37.77 3.92
N SER A 514 -13.65 37.93 4.82
CA SER A 514 -13.71 37.40 6.19
C SER A 514 -14.90 37.97 6.96
N VAL A 515 -15.14 39.28 6.89
CA VAL A 515 -16.32 39.93 7.52
C VAL A 515 -17.63 39.28 7.09
N ARG A 516 -17.79 38.97 5.80
CA ARG A 516 -19.02 38.35 5.28
C ARG A 516 -19.20 36.93 5.80
N GLU A 517 -18.11 36.19 5.97
CA GLU A 517 -18.13 34.83 6.53
C GLU A 517 -18.38 34.86 8.04
N ILE A 518 -17.77 35.79 8.78
CA ILE A 518 -18.06 36.06 10.21
C ILE A 518 -19.53 36.42 10.40
N SER A 519 -20.08 37.25 9.53
CA SER A 519 -21.51 37.61 9.54
C SER A 519 -22.41 36.41 9.25
N ARG A 520 -21.93 35.44 8.47
CA ARG A 520 -22.65 34.17 8.25
C ARG A 520 -22.66 33.31 9.51
N MET A 521 -21.52 33.20 10.20
CA MET A 521 -21.42 32.54 11.50
C MET A 521 -22.33 33.21 12.54
N GLY A 522 -22.31 34.55 12.62
CA GLY A 522 -23.17 35.30 13.52
C GLY A 522 -24.66 35.06 13.29
N ARG A 523 -25.12 34.91 12.04
CA ARG A 523 -26.52 34.50 11.76
C ARG A 523 -26.88 33.13 12.33
N PHE A 524 -25.93 32.19 12.37
CA PHE A 524 -26.18 30.87 12.96
C PHE A 524 -26.36 30.99 14.48
N VAL A 525 -25.48 31.76 15.11
CA VAL A 525 -25.53 32.08 16.54
C VAL A 525 -26.82 32.82 16.89
N GLU A 526 -27.20 33.86 16.14
CA GLU A 526 -28.46 34.59 16.34
C GLU A 526 -29.69 33.68 16.27
N GLU A 527 -29.72 32.75 15.31
CA GLU A 527 -30.81 31.79 15.18
C GLU A 527 -30.86 30.82 16.37
N MET A 528 -29.69 30.36 16.85
CA MET A 528 -29.57 29.53 18.04
C MET A 528 -30.07 30.25 19.29
N VAL A 529 -29.60 31.47 19.53
CA VAL A 529 -30.02 32.26 20.69
C VAL A 529 -31.51 32.58 20.61
N ARG A 530 -32.05 32.94 19.44
CA ARG A 530 -33.49 33.20 19.32
C ARG A 530 -34.34 31.95 19.56
N ARG A 531 -33.93 30.80 19.02
CA ARG A 531 -34.65 29.53 19.24
C ARG A 531 -34.50 28.96 20.64
N SER A 532 -33.45 29.34 21.38
CA SER A 532 -33.27 28.88 22.76
C SER A 532 -34.44 29.29 23.65
N GLN A 533 -34.98 30.49 23.45
CA GLN A 533 -36.21 30.92 24.15
C GLN A 533 -37.39 30.00 23.86
N SER A 534 -37.65 29.69 22.58
CA SER A 534 -38.74 28.78 22.20
C SER A 534 -38.57 27.37 22.77
N ALA A 535 -37.32 26.91 22.97
CA ALA A 535 -37.04 25.64 23.62
C ALA A 535 -37.51 25.62 25.09
N LEU A 536 -37.36 26.73 25.80
CA LEU A 536 -37.82 26.87 27.18
C LEU A 536 -39.35 26.95 27.27
N GLU A 537 -39.99 27.69 26.35
CA GLU A 537 -41.45 27.86 26.31
C GLU A 537 -42.19 26.59 25.90
N GLN A 538 -41.74 25.95 24.82
CA GLN A 538 -42.41 24.79 24.22
C GLN A 538 -42.00 23.48 24.87
N ARG A 539 -40.85 23.46 25.58
CA ARG A 539 -40.30 22.25 26.22
C ARG A 539 -40.14 21.09 25.21
N ASP A 540 -39.75 21.42 23.98
CA ASP A 540 -39.67 20.49 22.85
C ASP A 540 -38.24 19.94 22.66
N PRO A 541 -38.01 18.62 22.85
CA PRO A 541 -36.73 17.97 22.63
C PRO A 541 -36.20 18.11 21.19
N GLU A 542 -37.07 18.28 20.20
CA GLU A 542 -36.65 18.47 18.81
C GLU A 542 -35.89 19.79 18.65
N ILE A 543 -36.30 20.85 19.35
CA ILE A 543 -35.60 22.14 19.35
C ILE A 543 -34.21 21.98 19.98
N LEU A 544 -34.08 21.24 21.08
CA LEU A 544 -32.78 20.96 21.71
C LEU A 544 -31.86 20.19 20.76
N SER A 545 -32.39 19.18 20.07
CA SER A 545 -31.64 18.44 19.04
C SER A 545 -31.22 19.35 17.88
N TRP A 546 -32.06 20.32 17.51
CA TRP A 546 -31.76 21.30 16.47
C TRP A 546 -30.66 22.26 16.91
N LEU A 547 -30.67 22.73 18.17
CA LEU A 547 -29.62 23.59 18.72
C LEU A 547 -28.25 22.90 18.67
N ARG A 548 -28.17 21.62 19.10
CA ARG A 548 -26.95 20.81 19.00
C ARG A 548 -26.43 20.72 17.56
N ARG A 549 -27.30 20.38 16.60
CA ARG A 549 -26.91 20.31 15.17
C ARG A 549 -26.54 21.67 14.56
N ARG A 550 -27.03 22.78 15.13
CA ARG A 550 -26.74 24.13 14.64
C ARG A 550 -25.36 24.59 15.09
N ASP A 551 -24.96 24.20 16.30
CA ASP A 551 -23.63 24.42 16.88
C ASP A 551 -22.51 23.80 16.04
N ASP A 552 -22.71 22.59 15.51
CA ASP A 552 -21.77 21.95 14.56
C ASP A 552 -21.43 22.87 13.36
N LYS A 553 -22.38 23.72 12.94
CA LYS A 553 -22.17 24.69 11.85
C LYS A 553 -21.42 25.94 12.32
N VAL A 554 -21.57 26.33 13.59
CA VAL A 554 -20.80 27.40 14.23
C VAL A 554 -19.33 26.95 14.33
N ASP A 555 -19.07 25.76 14.84
CA ASP A 555 -17.73 25.14 14.95
C ASP A 555 -17.02 25.03 13.60
N ALA A 556 -17.77 24.58 12.58
CA ALA A 556 -17.25 24.47 11.23
C ALA A 556 -16.89 25.84 10.65
N ALA A 557 -17.73 26.87 10.86
CA ALA A 557 -17.44 28.23 10.41
C ALA A 557 -16.25 28.84 11.17
N PHE A 558 -16.20 28.66 12.50
CA PHE A 558 -15.07 29.09 13.34
C PHE A 558 -13.75 28.53 12.82
N SER A 559 -13.67 27.21 12.64
CA SER A 559 -12.45 26.53 12.19
C SER A 559 -11.98 27.07 10.83
N GLN A 560 -12.91 27.26 9.88
CA GLN A 560 -12.61 27.74 8.54
C GLN A 560 -12.12 29.20 8.54
N ILE A 561 -12.77 30.08 9.31
CA ILE A 561 -12.38 31.49 9.38
C ILE A 561 -11.06 31.63 10.14
N ASN A 562 -10.87 30.91 11.24
CA ASN A 562 -9.65 30.93 12.04
C ASN A 562 -8.43 30.49 11.22
N GLU A 563 -8.54 29.39 10.47
CA GLU A 563 -7.48 28.91 9.59
C GLU A 563 -7.16 29.96 8.50
N TYR A 564 -8.19 30.54 7.89
CA TYR A 564 -8.04 31.54 6.84
C TYR A 564 -7.33 32.81 7.33
N LEU A 565 -7.75 33.36 8.47
CA LEU A 565 -7.14 34.54 9.08
C LEU A 565 -5.71 34.26 9.58
N THR A 566 -5.44 33.06 10.10
CA THR A 566 -4.09 32.64 10.47
C THR A 566 -3.17 32.61 9.26
N GLN A 567 -3.61 32.04 8.13
CA GLN A 567 -2.85 32.06 6.88
C GLN A 567 -2.62 33.48 6.35
N LEU A 568 -3.61 34.37 6.52
CA LEU A 568 -3.48 35.78 6.14
C LEU A 568 -2.39 36.50 6.96
N THR A 569 -2.39 36.33 8.29
CA THR A 569 -1.37 36.96 9.16
C THR A 569 0.05 36.46 8.87
N ALA A 570 0.21 35.20 8.43
CA ALA A 570 1.50 34.64 8.04
C ALA A 570 2.10 35.28 6.78
N LYS A 571 1.28 35.93 5.93
CA LYS A 571 1.72 36.62 4.71
C LYS A 571 2.25 38.05 4.94
N GLN A 572 2.47 38.43 6.20
CA GLN A 572 2.99 39.75 6.60
C GLN A 572 2.18 40.93 6.03
N PRO A 573 0.87 41.03 6.31
CA PRO A 573 0.07 42.19 5.93
C PRO A 573 0.51 43.43 6.71
N SER A 574 -0.02 44.62 6.37
CA SER A 574 0.30 45.85 7.08
C SER A 574 -0.08 45.79 8.58
N ARG A 575 0.45 46.70 9.41
CA ARG A 575 0.14 46.75 10.86
C ARG A 575 -1.37 46.90 11.11
N GLU A 576 -2.05 47.71 10.29
CA GLU A 576 -3.49 47.94 10.37
C GLU A 576 -4.30 46.70 9.96
N GLU A 577 -3.91 46.03 8.87
CA GLU A 577 -4.55 44.80 8.42
C GLU A 577 -4.33 43.63 9.40
N THR A 578 -3.16 43.57 10.03
CA THR A 578 -2.86 42.62 11.10
C THR A 578 -3.75 42.85 12.31
N ALA A 579 -3.88 44.11 12.77
CA ALA A 579 -4.76 44.45 13.88
C ALA A 579 -6.22 44.08 13.60
N ARG A 580 -6.71 44.32 12.37
CA ARG A 580 -8.05 43.90 11.94
C ARG A 580 -8.22 42.37 11.90
N ALA A 581 -7.23 41.65 11.38
CA ALA A 581 -7.27 40.18 11.35
C ALA A 581 -7.33 39.60 12.76
N ILE A 582 -6.54 40.13 13.70
CA ILE A 582 -6.57 39.70 15.11
C ILE A 582 -7.92 40.07 15.75
N GLY A 583 -8.46 41.27 15.47
CA GLY A 583 -9.80 41.65 15.94
C GLY A 583 -10.88 40.68 15.49
N TYR A 584 -10.81 40.23 14.23
CA TYR A 584 -11.71 39.19 13.71
C TYR A 584 -11.54 37.83 14.39
N LEU A 585 -10.32 37.45 14.77
CA LEU A 585 -10.07 36.23 15.54
C LEU A 585 -10.75 36.27 16.92
N TYR A 586 -10.69 37.41 17.62
CA TYR A 586 -11.42 37.59 18.89
C TYR A 586 -12.94 37.52 18.68
N VAL A 587 -13.46 38.19 17.64
CA VAL A 587 -14.91 38.17 17.33
C VAL A 587 -15.41 36.76 17.03
N ILE A 588 -14.71 35.96 16.22
CA ILE A 588 -15.15 34.57 15.94
C ILE A 588 -15.06 33.70 17.19
N ASN A 589 -14.10 33.94 18.08
CA ASN A 589 -13.98 33.21 19.34
C ASN A 589 -15.16 33.51 20.26
N ASP A 590 -15.57 34.77 20.38
CA ASP A 590 -16.77 35.13 21.15
C ASP A 590 -18.05 34.53 20.54
N LEU A 591 -18.17 34.49 19.20
CA LEU A 591 -19.30 33.85 18.53
C LEU A 591 -19.36 32.33 18.76
N GLU A 592 -18.21 31.65 18.72
CA GLU A 592 -18.11 30.22 19.06
C GLU A 592 -18.48 29.99 20.52
N SER A 593 -17.96 30.82 21.44
CA SER A 593 -18.28 30.74 22.86
C SER A 593 -19.77 30.94 23.15
N ILE A 594 -20.50 31.76 22.38
CA ILE A 594 -21.96 31.87 22.49
C ILE A 594 -22.66 30.57 22.06
N GLY A 595 -22.24 29.94 20.96
CA GLY A 595 -22.77 28.64 20.52
C GLY A 595 -22.57 27.57 21.61
N ASP A 596 -21.34 27.53 22.14
CA ASP A 596 -20.94 26.67 23.24
C ASP A 596 -21.79 26.89 24.49
N LEU A 597 -22.07 28.14 24.87
CA LEU A 597 -22.94 28.45 26.00
C LEU A 597 -24.38 27.93 25.77
N VAL A 598 -24.89 28.04 24.55
CA VAL A 598 -26.22 27.50 24.20
C VAL A 598 -26.24 25.98 24.37
N VAL A 599 -25.24 25.25 23.86
CA VAL A 599 -25.26 23.79 23.87
C VAL A 599 -24.76 23.16 25.17
N LYS A 600 -23.68 23.69 25.76
CA LYS A 600 -23.03 23.10 26.95
C LYS A 600 -23.65 23.59 28.26
N MET A 601 -24.34 24.73 28.25
CA MET A 601 -24.94 25.30 29.46
C MET A 601 -26.46 25.36 29.39
N PHE A 602 -27.04 25.97 28.34
CA PHE A 602 -28.48 26.15 28.27
C PHE A 602 -29.24 24.84 27.97
N VAL A 603 -28.80 24.04 27.00
CA VAL A 603 -29.48 22.77 26.64
C VAL A 603 -29.60 21.82 27.85
N PRO A 604 -28.56 21.54 28.66
CA PRO A 604 -28.70 20.71 29.86
C PRO A 604 -29.68 21.27 30.89
N ILE A 605 -29.78 22.59 31.02
CA ILE A 605 -30.76 23.22 31.91
C ILE A 605 -32.19 22.92 31.43
N VAL A 606 -32.45 23.05 30.12
CA VAL A 606 -33.77 22.77 29.54
C VAL A 606 -34.08 21.26 29.52
N ASP A 607 -33.10 20.39 29.27
CA ASP A 607 -33.27 18.95 29.42
C ASP A 607 -33.77 18.61 30.84
N LYS A 608 -33.16 19.21 31.88
CA LYS A 608 -33.61 19.05 33.27
C LYS A 608 -35.03 19.55 33.50
N VAL A 609 -35.43 20.66 32.86
CA VAL A 609 -36.80 21.18 32.91
C VAL A 609 -37.80 20.20 32.28
N ILE A 610 -37.43 19.57 31.16
CA ILE A 610 -38.29 18.59 30.46
C ILE A 610 -38.36 17.27 31.24
N GLU A 611 -37.22 16.72 31.68
CA GLU A 611 -37.15 15.41 32.36
C GLU A 611 -37.90 15.39 33.68
N HIS A 612 -37.90 16.51 34.42
CA HIS A 612 -38.57 16.64 35.70
C HIS A 612 -39.93 17.33 35.62
N ASP A 613 -40.43 17.60 34.40
CA ASP A 613 -41.69 18.30 34.14
C ASP A 613 -41.85 19.59 34.96
N LEU A 614 -40.81 20.42 34.96
CA LEU A 614 -40.78 21.64 35.76
C LEU A 614 -41.57 22.77 35.07
N HIS A 615 -42.32 23.53 35.87
CA HIS A 615 -43.13 24.66 35.42
C HIS A 615 -42.67 25.95 36.09
N PHE A 616 -42.28 26.94 35.28
CA PHE A 616 -41.93 28.28 35.78
C PHE A 616 -43.21 29.07 36.13
N SER A 617 -43.13 29.92 37.14
CA SER A 617 -44.16 30.93 37.39
C SER A 617 -44.24 31.92 36.23
N GLU A 618 -45.43 32.44 35.93
CA GLU A 618 -45.62 33.40 34.82
C GLU A 618 -44.69 34.61 34.94
N GLU A 619 -44.55 35.16 36.15
CA GLU A 619 -43.61 36.27 36.41
C GLU A 619 -42.15 35.87 36.19
N GLY A 620 -41.77 34.67 36.63
CA GLY A 620 -40.40 34.17 36.47
C GLY A 620 -40.05 33.97 35.00
N LEU A 621 -40.97 33.41 34.20
CA LEU A 621 -40.77 33.23 32.78
C LEU A 621 -40.70 34.58 32.04
N HIS A 622 -41.58 35.53 32.40
CA HIS A 622 -41.57 36.88 31.83
C HIS A 622 -40.26 37.62 32.10
N ASP A 623 -39.72 37.50 33.32
CA ASP A 623 -38.43 38.07 33.70
C ASP A 623 -37.28 37.53 32.80
N LEU A 624 -37.25 36.22 32.57
CA LEU A 624 -36.23 35.58 31.70
C LEU A 624 -36.38 36.03 30.24
N HIS A 625 -37.61 36.13 29.73
CA HIS A 625 -37.87 36.59 28.36
C HIS A 625 -37.44 38.04 28.14
N GLY A 626 -37.68 38.92 29.11
CA GLY A 626 -37.27 40.33 29.02
C GLY A 626 -35.75 40.48 28.88
N LEU A 627 -34.99 39.76 29.71
CA LEU A 627 -33.53 39.77 29.64
C LEU A 627 -33.02 39.16 28.33
N HIS A 628 -33.55 38.00 27.93
CA HIS A 628 -33.19 37.33 26.67
C HIS A 628 -33.43 38.22 25.44
N ALA A 629 -34.62 38.83 25.33
CA ALA A 629 -34.97 39.70 24.20
C ALA A 629 -34.03 40.90 24.07
N THR A 630 -33.64 41.50 25.21
CA THR A 630 -32.69 42.62 25.23
C THR A 630 -31.31 42.20 24.73
N ILE A 631 -30.86 40.99 25.08
CA ILE A 631 -29.57 40.46 24.63
C ILE A 631 -29.61 40.09 23.13
N CYS A 632 -30.72 39.54 22.64
CA CYS A 632 -30.92 39.31 21.20
C CYS A 632 -30.82 40.62 20.40
N ASP A 633 -31.43 41.71 20.88
CA ASP A 633 -31.31 43.03 20.25
C ASP A 633 -29.84 43.50 20.21
N SER A 634 -29.12 43.38 21.33
CA SER A 634 -27.69 43.71 21.40
C SER A 634 -26.84 42.87 20.45
N LEU A 635 -27.10 41.57 20.33
CA LEU A 635 -26.38 40.69 19.39
C LEU A 635 -26.63 41.12 17.95
N THR A 636 -27.89 41.38 17.57
CA THR A 636 -28.24 41.84 16.23
C THR A 636 -27.57 43.17 15.88
N LYS A 637 -27.52 44.13 16.83
CA LYS A 637 -26.82 45.40 16.63
C LYS A 637 -25.32 45.21 16.45
N ALA A 638 -24.69 44.37 17.27
CA ALA A 638 -23.27 44.05 17.15
C ALA A 638 -22.94 43.39 15.79
N MET A 639 -23.79 42.46 15.32
CA MET A 639 -23.61 41.83 14.02
C MET A 639 -23.84 42.78 12.85
N LEU A 640 -24.82 43.69 12.96
CA LEU A 640 -25.09 44.71 11.93
C LEU A 640 -23.92 45.69 11.79
N GLY A 641 -23.39 46.18 12.92
CA GLY A 641 -22.23 47.09 12.94
C GLY A 641 -20.98 46.50 12.28
N LEU A 642 -20.79 45.17 12.34
CA LEU A 642 -19.68 44.50 11.64
C LEU A 642 -19.81 44.55 10.11
N THR A 643 -21.04 44.64 9.59
CA THR A 643 -21.31 44.61 8.13
C THR A 643 -21.48 45.98 7.50
N THR A 644 -21.81 47.01 8.29
CA THR A 644 -22.11 48.35 7.78
C THR A 644 -20.96 49.30 8.08
N PRO A 645 -20.17 49.71 7.06
CA PRO A 645 -19.10 50.67 7.26
C PRO A 645 -19.64 52.01 7.76
N GLY A 646 -19.10 52.53 8.86
CA GLY A 646 -19.44 53.85 9.41
C GLY A 646 -20.48 53.85 10.53
N GLU A 647 -21.09 52.72 10.88
CA GLU A 647 -22.06 52.61 11.99
C GLU A 647 -21.38 52.29 13.34
N SER A 648 -20.36 53.09 13.71
CA SER A 648 -19.70 52.94 15.03
C SER A 648 -20.66 53.14 16.21
N ASP A 649 -21.73 53.90 15.99
CA ASP A 649 -22.74 54.21 17.00
C ASP A 649 -23.47 52.96 17.51
N LEU A 650 -23.66 51.94 16.65
CA LEU A 650 -24.30 50.69 17.05
C LEU A 650 -23.48 49.92 18.09
N PHE A 651 -22.15 49.93 17.96
CA PHE A 651 -21.27 49.31 18.93
C PHE A 651 -21.29 50.05 20.27
N GLU A 652 -21.26 51.39 20.24
CA GLU A 652 -21.34 52.20 21.47
C GLU A 652 -22.69 52.04 22.17
N GLU A 653 -23.80 51.88 21.43
CA GLU A 653 -25.10 51.54 22.03
C GLU A 653 -25.06 50.21 22.80
N VAL A 654 -24.43 49.17 22.24
CA VAL A 654 -24.30 47.86 22.90
C VAL A 654 -23.41 47.95 24.13
N ILE A 655 -22.32 48.71 24.04
CA ILE A 655 -21.35 48.91 25.13
C ILE A 655 -21.98 49.70 26.29
N ALA A 656 -22.70 50.78 25.99
CA ALA A 656 -23.36 51.61 26.99
C ALA A 656 -24.46 50.84 27.78
N ARG A 657 -25.08 49.84 27.15
CA ARG A 657 -26.11 48.99 27.80
C ARG A 657 -25.55 47.96 28.77
N HIS A 658 -24.23 47.76 28.83
CA HIS A 658 -23.62 46.70 29.64
C HIS A 658 -23.96 46.81 31.14
N GLU A 659 -23.75 48.00 31.71
CA GLU A 659 -24.03 48.21 33.15
C GLU A 659 -25.52 48.06 33.47
N GLU A 660 -26.40 48.50 32.57
CA GLU A 660 -27.84 48.38 32.71
C GLU A 660 -28.29 46.90 32.69
N LEU A 661 -27.76 46.09 31.77
CA LEU A 661 -28.06 44.65 31.68
C LEU A 661 -27.55 43.87 32.88
N GLN A 662 -26.35 44.19 33.38
CA GLN A 662 -25.83 43.63 34.62
C GLN A 662 -26.69 44.01 35.83
N ALA A 663 -27.14 45.27 35.91
CA ALA A 663 -28.08 45.70 36.93
C ALA A 663 -29.45 45.02 36.80
N HIS A 664 -29.92 44.78 35.57
CA HIS A 664 -31.15 44.06 35.30
C HIS A 664 -31.08 42.62 35.82
N GLY A 665 -30.00 41.89 35.53
CA GLY A 665 -29.79 40.53 36.08
C GLY A 665 -29.80 40.49 37.61
N ARG A 666 -29.15 41.46 38.28
CA ARG A 666 -29.20 41.58 39.76
C ARG A 666 -30.62 41.84 40.28
N ARG A 667 -31.41 42.66 39.60
CA ARG A 667 -32.82 42.90 39.96
C ARG A 667 -33.66 41.64 39.79
N LEU A 668 -33.46 40.86 38.73
CA LEU A 668 -34.16 39.58 38.54
C LEU A 668 -33.86 38.59 39.67
N HIS A 669 -32.61 38.53 40.13
CA HIS A 669 -32.23 37.72 41.29
C HIS A 669 -32.98 38.12 42.57
N LEU A 670 -33.12 39.42 42.83
CA LEU A 670 -33.88 39.93 43.98
C LEU A 670 -35.39 39.65 43.86
N ARG A 671 -35.96 39.80 42.67
CA ARG A 671 -37.38 39.46 42.40
C ARG A 671 -37.63 37.97 42.61
N HIS A 672 -36.71 37.11 42.15
CA HIS A 672 -36.77 35.66 42.37
C HIS A 672 -36.73 35.32 43.86
N LEU A 673 -35.82 35.93 44.62
CA LEU A 673 -35.71 35.72 46.06
C LEU A 673 -36.97 36.18 46.82
N LYS A 674 -37.59 37.28 46.40
CA LYS A 674 -38.87 37.74 46.95
C LYS A 674 -39.99 36.70 46.72
N ARG A 675 -40.10 36.14 45.51
CA ARG A 675 -41.08 35.09 45.20
C ARG A 675 -40.88 33.82 46.03
N LEU A 676 -39.62 33.46 46.32
CA LEU A 676 -39.29 32.35 47.22
C LEU A 676 -39.75 32.62 48.66
N GLN A 677 -39.57 33.85 49.15
CA GLN A 677 -40.03 34.26 50.49
C GLN A 677 -41.57 34.26 50.60
N GLU A 678 -42.26 34.58 49.51
CA GLU A 678 -43.73 34.56 49.41
C GLU A 678 -44.30 33.14 49.29
N GLY A 679 -43.45 32.12 49.11
CA GLY A 679 -43.86 30.71 49.10
C GLY A 679 -44.48 30.25 47.79
N VAL A 680 -44.21 30.92 46.66
CA VAL A 680 -44.71 30.52 45.33
C VAL A 680 -44.15 29.14 44.96
N GLN A 681 -45.04 28.14 44.84
CA GLN A 681 -44.66 26.73 44.71
C GLN A 681 -43.83 26.47 43.44
N GLU A 682 -44.27 26.99 42.31
CA GLU A 682 -43.58 26.86 41.01
C GLU A 682 -42.16 27.44 41.06
N THR A 683 -41.99 28.53 41.83
CA THR A 683 -40.69 29.21 42.00
C THR A 683 -39.75 28.39 42.88
N LEU A 684 -40.28 27.70 43.90
CA LEU A 684 -39.49 26.80 44.75
C LEU A 684 -38.96 25.61 43.95
N GLU A 685 -39.82 25.00 43.12
CA GLU A 685 -39.49 23.85 42.28
C GLU A 685 -38.48 24.18 41.17
N THR A 686 -38.57 25.38 40.58
CA THR A 686 -37.69 25.83 39.49
C THR A 686 -36.47 26.65 39.92
N SER A 687 -36.27 26.86 41.22
CA SER A 687 -35.30 27.85 41.72
C SER A 687 -33.88 27.67 41.18
N SER A 688 -33.36 26.44 41.16
CA SER A 688 -32.00 26.17 40.66
C SER A 688 -31.87 26.49 39.18
N VAL A 689 -32.82 26.00 38.36
CA VAL A 689 -32.78 26.16 36.90
C VAL A 689 -33.05 27.61 36.49
N HIS A 690 -33.90 28.35 37.22
CA HIS A 690 -34.12 29.78 37.00
C HIS A 690 -32.82 30.58 37.16
N LEU A 691 -32.08 30.35 38.25
CA LEU A 691 -30.80 31.03 38.51
C LEU A 691 -29.73 30.65 37.49
N ASP A 692 -29.68 29.38 37.07
CA ASP A 692 -28.75 28.93 36.03
C ASP A 692 -29.03 29.60 34.68
N ILE A 693 -30.31 29.81 34.31
CA ILE A 693 -30.68 30.55 33.10
C ILE A 693 -30.28 32.02 33.20
N VAL A 694 -30.48 32.69 34.34
CA VAL A 694 -30.03 34.07 34.54
C VAL A 694 -28.50 34.17 34.35
N ASN A 695 -27.75 33.24 34.93
CA ASN A 695 -26.29 33.18 34.77
C ASN A 695 -25.88 32.93 33.31
N TYR A 696 -26.59 32.06 32.60
CA TYR A 696 -26.42 31.85 31.16
C TYR A 696 -26.61 33.12 30.36
N LEU A 697 -27.71 33.83 30.57
CA LEU A 697 -28.01 35.07 29.85
C LEU A 697 -26.96 36.15 30.13
N LEU A 698 -26.48 36.28 31.37
CA LEU A 698 -25.44 37.26 31.72
C LEU A 698 -24.08 36.92 31.08
N ARG A 699 -23.72 35.63 30.98
CA ARG A 699 -22.50 35.20 30.26
C ARG A 699 -22.63 35.42 28.76
N LEU A 700 -23.79 35.11 28.19
CA LEU A 700 -24.08 35.36 26.78
C LEU A 700 -23.96 36.86 26.46
N HIS A 701 -24.52 37.71 27.31
CA HIS A 701 -24.39 39.16 27.20
C HIS A 701 -22.92 39.63 27.22
N TYR A 702 -22.08 39.04 28.06
CA TYR A 702 -20.66 39.41 28.13
C TYR A 702 -19.94 39.18 26.80
N HIS A 703 -20.19 38.06 26.11
CA HIS A 703 -19.61 37.81 24.78
C HIS A 703 -20.16 38.79 23.73
N VAL A 704 -21.46 39.12 23.77
CA VAL A 704 -22.05 40.14 22.89
C VAL A 704 -21.40 41.51 23.11
N TYR A 705 -21.17 41.88 24.36
CA TYR A 705 -20.44 43.09 24.73
C TYR A 705 -18.99 43.06 24.22
N SER A 706 -18.29 41.94 24.39
CA SER A 706 -16.90 41.75 23.95
C SER A 706 -16.76 41.89 22.43
N ILE A 707 -17.71 41.34 21.66
CA ILE A 707 -17.78 41.52 20.20
C ILE A 707 -17.87 43.01 19.85
N ALA A 708 -18.82 43.74 20.46
CA ALA A 708 -19.01 45.16 20.17
C ALA A 708 -17.79 46.00 20.59
N TRP A 709 -17.20 45.70 21.75
CA TRP A 709 -16.01 46.38 22.26
C TRP A 709 -14.82 46.20 21.33
N THR A 710 -14.53 44.95 20.95
CA THR A 710 -13.40 44.59 20.07
C THR A 710 -13.58 45.20 18.67
N ALA A 711 -14.81 45.20 18.15
CA ALA A 711 -15.12 45.75 16.84
C ALA A 711 -15.03 47.30 16.80
N SER A 712 -15.41 47.99 17.87
CA SER A 712 -15.33 49.46 17.98
C SER A 712 -13.88 49.95 18.19
N ARG A 713 -13.15 49.35 19.13
CA ARG A 713 -11.86 49.87 19.60
C ARG A 713 -10.64 49.21 18.96
N GLY A 714 -10.83 48.10 18.23
CA GLY A 714 -9.73 47.29 17.71
C GLY A 714 -8.99 46.53 18.81
N VAL A 715 -7.95 45.78 18.43
CA VAL A 715 -7.06 45.10 19.37
C VAL A 715 -5.99 46.10 19.78
N ALA A 716 -5.95 46.48 21.06
CA ALA A 716 -4.89 47.29 21.62
C ALA A 716 -3.54 46.71 21.18
N THR A 717 -2.68 47.53 20.57
CA THR A 717 -1.40 47.03 20.09
C THR A 717 -0.56 46.59 21.29
N HIS A 718 0.37 45.65 21.10
CA HIS A 718 1.21 45.08 22.17
C HIS A 718 1.91 46.16 23.04
N ASP A 719 2.13 47.37 22.52
CA ASP A 719 2.67 48.53 23.24
C ASP A 719 1.70 49.18 24.26
N GLU A 720 0.40 48.88 24.21
CA GLU A 720 -0.62 49.35 25.16
C GLU A 720 -0.97 48.29 26.21
N MET A 721 -0.52 47.04 26.02
CA MET A 721 -0.74 45.92 26.94
C MET A 721 0.49 45.57 27.80
N VAL A 722 1.66 46.16 27.51
CA VAL A 722 2.91 46.08 28.30
C VAL A 722 3.18 47.45 28.92
#